data_AF-A0A316TUS7-F1
#
_entry.id   AF-A0A316TUS7-F1
#
_cell.length_a   1.000
_cell.length_b   1.000
_cell.length_c   1.000
_cell.angle_alpha   90.00
_cell.angle_beta   90.00
_cell.angle_gamma   90.00
#
_symmetry.space_group_name_H-M   'P 1'
#
loop_
_entity.id
_entity.type
_entity.pdbx_description
1 polymer ?
#
loop_
_entity_poly.entity_id
_entity_poly.type
_entity_poly.pdbx_seq_one_letter_code
_entity_poly.pdbx_strand_id
1 'polypeptide(L)'
;MPDTLSRSGQPSQVPQSREAARESVPDAVSFSARDSLTFNFRGQRTALLYGSGNVKHTSGELSAGTIELDLDQNLVQATAQSPADTLSYPVLRQDGQNLRSNRILFNYETERGKFEVAEISVPDGHLIGTKVKNVSQSEVFIEDGIYSTCPPDHMYYYIQAKRMKVVDEEEVFFTNARLYILDIPYPLVFPFGYVPAGIESRQSGLLEPTYVFQNTSTRGIGLQNLGWFQYFNDYLTGQIAFDVFTSGTIFTTSRWQYRDTDRFSGSVTLGYSYERGLEPTDPNFQEVTSKRLSVSHNQQISPYANLTANINLQTANYFQRNSFDPNERAQTNSTSRISYRYSHPENIYNFSLSSSLNQQFTRNSTRFSGPDMQFSLRQITPFKSDQPGVNRERWYERISINYRNQFRSDYNFRPIDADSATVNWLDALFDRTLYEEATGNDDHIRYGLEQSASISIGQLIPSQYLNVSSSISYNEYWYPSTIRKELDPEENRLVSRRVDGFAAARDFNTSLNFSTTLYGISQAKIGNLEGFRHTLRPTVSFSYRPDFSDERWGFYREVQSDTLGNTQRYSIFEDGILGGPGAGKVQSMSFDLTNILETKQVKRDTTGEVKSTNLKLIDNLSASAGYNFAADSLKLSRLNVRLSSRVVDGLRLRVSANYSFYTRDENGREIDTFIWNASNKILQPLNYSLSLSTSFQGGSNGPRLTTPEYRSYDPLDQAFFSPIDPRFNAQPVQRADSPWGFGLDFSYRWTYRFEREAQKSAILNANSIRFRLTPKWQVNTSMGYDFIEKDLTPAQFSLTRNMICWNLSFTFNPFGDFQYYFFKLSLSNSQIASLFQKLPGLNNLERSSSPTGRSPRRY
;
A
#
# COMPACT_ATOMS: atom_id res chain seq x y z
N MET A 1 61.15 25.06 -48.19
CA MET A 1 61.35 24.18 -49.36
C MET A 1 61.32 22.74 -48.87
N PRO A 2 60.71 21.77 -49.59
CA PRO A 2 59.96 21.83 -50.85
C PRO A 2 58.51 21.24 -50.75
N ASP A 3 57.57 21.71 -51.58
CA ASP A 3 56.83 21.00 -52.67
C ASP A 3 55.61 20.17 -52.20
N THR A 4 54.41 20.14 -52.80
CA THR A 4 53.91 20.51 -54.15
C THR A 4 52.37 20.57 -54.19
N LEU A 5 51.86 21.17 -55.28
CA LEU A 5 50.48 21.46 -55.72
C LEU A 5 49.50 20.28 -55.89
N SER A 6 48.18 20.54 -55.75
CA SER A 6 47.19 20.46 -56.87
C SER A 6 45.77 20.95 -56.51
N ARG A 7 45.20 21.78 -57.41
CA ARG A 7 43.81 22.30 -57.56
C ARG A 7 42.74 21.18 -57.51
N SER A 8 41.43 21.39 -57.24
CA SER A 8 40.50 22.38 -57.81
C SER A 8 39.12 22.41 -57.10
N GLY A 9 38.46 23.59 -57.08
CA GLY A 9 36.99 23.69 -57.14
C GLY A 9 36.30 24.56 -56.07
N GLN A 10 36.16 25.87 -56.33
CA GLN A 10 35.24 26.77 -55.60
C GLN A 10 33.77 26.49 -55.96
N PRO A 11 32.81 26.92 -55.11
CA PRO A 11 32.04 28.11 -55.51
C PRO A 11 31.97 29.21 -54.44
N SER A 12 32.25 30.42 -54.93
CA SER A 12 31.84 31.78 -54.56
C SER A 12 31.04 32.01 -53.26
N GLN A 13 31.70 32.67 -52.30
CA GLN A 13 31.08 33.40 -51.20
C GLN A 13 30.60 34.79 -51.67
N VAL A 14 29.38 35.16 -51.32
CA VAL A 14 28.81 36.51 -51.44
C VAL A 14 29.10 37.28 -50.12
N PRO A 15 29.33 38.61 -50.14
CA PRO A 15 30.01 39.33 -49.05
C PRO A 15 29.12 39.59 -47.83
N GLN A 16 29.72 39.50 -46.65
CA GLN A 16 29.18 39.98 -45.37
C GLN A 16 28.90 41.49 -45.43
N SER A 17 27.64 41.88 -45.25
CA SER A 17 27.25 43.24 -44.89
C SER A 17 27.39 43.43 -43.37
N ARG A 18 28.17 44.44 -42.97
CA ARG A 18 28.27 44.94 -41.59
C ARG A 18 26.90 45.38 -41.08
N GLU A 19 26.30 44.63 -40.16
CA GLU A 19 25.29 45.15 -39.25
C GLU A 19 25.98 45.80 -38.06
N ALA A 20 25.90 47.14 -38.00
CA ALA A 20 26.17 47.87 -36.79
C ALA A 20 25.08 47.53 -35.78
N ALA A 21 25.45 46.97 -34.63
CA ALA A 21 24.58 46.82 -33.48
C ALA A 21 24.07 48.21 -33.06
N ARG A 22 22.82 48.52 -33.40
CA ARG A 22 22.09 49.64 -32.80
C ARG A 22 21.67 49.18 -31.40
N GLU A 23 22.19 49.85 -30.38
CA GLU A 23 21.60 49.82 -29.05
C GLU A 23 20.10 50.16 -29.18
N SER A 24 19.24 49.24 -28.74
CA SER A 24 17.80 49.44 -28.71
C SER A 24 17.48 50.51 -27.66
N VAL A 25 16.97 51.65 -28.11
CA VAL A 25 16.39 52.67 -27.24
C VAL A 25 15.19 52.02 -26.51
N PRO A 26 15.11 52.06 -25.16
CA PRO A 26 13.91 51.63 -24.43
C PRO A 26 12.69 52.40 -24.98
N ASP A 27 11.58 51.71 -25.21
CA ASP A 27 10.31 52.23 -25.79
C ASP A 27 10.31 52.59 -27.28
N ALA A 28 11.34 52.19 -28.05
CA ALA A 28 11.28 52.32 -29.51
C ALA A 28 10.35 51.26 -30.13
N VAL A 29 9.27 51.71 -30.77
CA VAL A 29 8.39 50.86 -31.59
C VAL A 29 9.11 50.51 -32.89
N SER A 30 9.47 49.23 -33.05
CA SER A 30 10.00 48.70 -34.30
C SER A 30 8.87 48.10 -35.13
N PHE A 31 8.86 48.33 -36.43
CA PHE A 31 7.78 47.87 -37.29
C PHE A 31 8.29 47.47 -38.67
N SER A 32 7.64 46.48 -39.29
CA SER A 32 8.00 45.93 -40.61
C SER A 32 6.73 45.50 -41.35
N ALA A 33 6.70 45.69 -42.66
CA ALA A 33 5.59 45.31 -43.54
C ALA A 33 6.17 44.69 -44.82
N ARG A 34 5.51 43.67 -45.39
CA ARG A 34 5.99 43.02 -46.62
C ARG A 34 5.58 43.76 -47.88
N ASP A 35 4.39 44.35 -47.90
CA ASP A 35 3.81 44.95 -49.09
C ASP A 35 4.06 46.46 -49.13
N SER A 36 3.44 47.21 -48.23
CA SER A 36 3.58 48.67 -48.20
C SER A 36 3.43 49.25 -46.80
N LEU A 37 4.05 50.42 -46.61
CA LEU A 37 4.00 51.18 -45.37
C LEU A 37 3.73 52.65 -45.68
N THR A 38 2.64 53.20 -45.15
CA THR A 38 2.26 54.60 -45.38
C THR A 38 2.21 55.36 -44.07
N PHE A 39 2.74 56.58 -44.07
CA PHE A 39 2.63 57.50 -42.95
C PHE A 39 1.79 58.70 -43.34
N ASN A 40 0.85 59.06 -42.48
CA ASN A 40 0.16 60.34 -42.54
C ASN A 40 0.56 61.17 -41.31
N PHE A 41 1.20 62.31 -41.54
CA PHE A 41 1.59 63.25 -40.48
C PHE A 41 0.77 64.54 -40.51
N ARG A 42 -0.26 64.65 -41.36
CA ARG A 42 -1.11 65.84 -41.44
C ARG A 42 -2.39 65.60 -40.64
N GLY A 43 -2.54 66.35 -39.54
CA GLY A 43 -3.65 66.18 -38.61
C GLY A 43 -3.29 65.14 -37.55
N GLN A 44 -3.75 63.90 -37.75
CA GLN A 44 -3.51 62.77 -36.86
C GLN A 44 -2.34 61.94 -37.39
N ARG A 45 -1.34 61.67 -36.55
CA ARG A 45 -0.12 60.96 -36.94
C ARG A 45 -0.37 59.46 -37.00
N THR A 46 -0.71 58.94 -38.18
CA THR A 46 -1.01 57.51 -38.37
C THR A 46 0.01 56.81 -39.27
N ALA A 47 0.28 55.54 -38.99
CA ALA A 47 1.10 54.65 -39.80
C ALA A 47 0.30 53.39 -40.17
N LEU A 48 0.21 53.05 -41.45
CA LEU A 48 -0.48 51.84 -41.92
C LEU A 48 0.53 50.88 -42.54
N LEU A 49 0.48 49.62 -42.11
CA LEU A 49 1.32 48.52 -42.56
C LEU A 49 0.45 47.49 -43.25
N TYR A 50 0.78 47.15 -44.49
CA TYR A 50 0.07 46.18 -45.30
C TYR A 50 0.96 44.99 -45.65
N GLY A 51 0.33 43.82 -45.82
CA GLY A 51 1.02 42.61 -46.25
C GLY A 51 1.84 41.99 -45.12
N SER A 52 1.18 41.44 -44.10
CA SER A 52 1.87 40.82 -42.96
C SER A 52 2.72 41.84 -42.17
N GLY A 53 2.07 42.88 -41.67
CA GLY A 53 2.68 43.83 -40.76
C GLY A 53 3.10 43.16 -39.44
N ASN A 54 4.26 43.54 -38.92
CA ASN A 54 4.75 43.16 -37.60
C ASN A 54 5.25 44.41 -36.88
N VAL A 55 4.74 44.65 -35.67
CA VAL A 55 5.13 45.73 -34.76
C VAL A 55 5.66 45.10 -33.48
N LYS A 56 6.90 45.40 -33.09
CA LYS A 56 7.49 44.99 -31.81
C LYS A 56 7.79 46.19 -30.93
N HIS A 57 7.35 46.11 -29.69
CA HIS A 57 7.59 47.04 -28.60
C HIS A 57 8.05 46.25 -27.36
N THR A 58 8.60 46.94 -26.34
CA THR A 58 8.96 46.33 -25.04
C THR A 58 7.76 45.66 -24.37
N SER A 59 6.56 46.19 -24.58
CA SER A 59 5.30 45.66 -24.03
C SER A 59 4.67 44.52 -24.87
N GLY A 60 5.24 44.14 -26.02
CA GLY A 60 4.72 43.02 -26.83
C GLY A 60 5.01 43.11 -28.33
N GLU A 61 4.72 42.00 -29.03
CA GLU A 61 4.84 41.86 -30.48
C GLU A 61 3.47 41.61 -31.11
N LEU A 62 3.06 42.45 -32.06
CA LEU A 62 1.79 42.35 -32.79
C LEU A 62 2.04 42.07 -34.27
N SER A 63 1.52 40.95 -34.76
CA SER A 63 1.60 40.55 -36.17
C SER A 63 0.20 40.43 -36.77
N ALA A 64 -0.05 41.01 -37.94
CA ALA A 64 -1.35 40.91 -38.62
C ALA A 64 -1.27 41.18 -40.13
N GLY A 65 -2.36 40.91 -40.86
CA GLY A 65 -2.49 41.26 -42.28
C GLY A 65 -2.35 42.76 -42.56
N THR A 66 -3.04 43.57 -41.75
CA THR A 66 -3.00 45.03 -41.77
C THR A 66 -2.86 45.55 -40.34
N ILE A 67 -1.93 46.49 -40.12
CA ILE A 67 -1.75 47.17 -38.83
C ILE A 67 -1.81 48.68 -39.05
N GLU A 68 -2.68 49.36 -38.30
CA GLU A 68 -2.79 50.80 -38.22
C GLU A 68 -2.29 51.25 -36.85
N LEU A 69 -1.28 52.11 -36.80
CA LEU A 69 -0.80 52.75 -35.58
C LEU A 69 -1.22 54.21 -35.58
N ASP A 70 -1.91 54.63 -34.53
CA ASP A 70 -2.08 56.03 -34.16
C ASP A 70 -0.95 56.39 -33.18
N LEU A 71 -0.03 57.22 -33.64
CA LEU A 71 1.17 57.64 -32.90
C LEU A 71 0.86 58.77 -31.91
N ASP A 72 -0.28 59.45 -32.01
CA ASP A 72 -0.68 60.50 -31.07
C ASP A 72 -1.41 59.91 -29.85
N GLN A 73 -2.17 58.83 -30.07
CA GLN A 73 -2.94 58.15 -29.02
C GLN A 73 -2.28 56.87 -28.49
N ASN A 74 -1.09 56.52 -28.98
CA ASN A 74 -0.39 55.27 -28.67
C ASN A 74 -1.26 54.02 -28.92
N LEU A 75 -2.15 54.08 -29.91
CA LEU A 75 -3.15 53.05 -30.20
C LEU A 75 -2.75 52.27 -31.45
N VAL A 76 -2.82 50.95 -31.37
CA VAL A 76 -2.55 50.04 -32.49
C VAL A 76 -3.79 49.23 -32.78
N GLN A 77 -4.27 49.30 -34.02
CA GLN A 77 -5.36 48.50 -34.54
C GLN A 77 -4.80 47.49 -35.55
N ALA A 78 -5.04 46.22 -35.31
CA ALA A 78 -4.66 45.15 -36.22
C ALA A 78 -5.89 44.37 -36.69
N THR A 79 -5.94 44.09 -37.99
CA THR A 79 -7.00 43.30 -38.64
C THR A 79 -6.41 42.33 -39.64
N ALA A 80 -7.16 41.27 -39.96
CA ALA A 80 -6.85 40.43 -41.11
C ALA A 80 -6.95 41.23 -42.42
N GLN A 81 -6.28 40.77 -43.49
CA GLN A 81 -6.39 41.43 -44.81
C GLN A 81 -7.81 41.33 -45.39
N SER A 82 -8.52 40.26 -45.05
CA SER A 82 -9.91 40.01 -45.42
C SER A 82 -10.62 39.30 -44.27
N PRO A 83 -11.92 39.52 -44.05
CA PRO A 83 -12.67 38.84 -42.98
C PRO A 83 -12.65 37.30 -43.04
N ALA A 84 -12.37 36.71 -44.21
CA ALA A 84 -12.28 35.26 -44.40
C ALA A 84 -10.85 34.70 -44.37
N ASP A 85 -9.82 35.57 -44.28
CA ASP A 85 -8.43 35.15 -44.32
C ASP A 85 -7.89 34.84 -42.92
N THR A 86 -7.95 33.56 -42.57
CA THR A 86 -7.48 33.04 -41.27
C THR A 86 -5.96 33.06 -41.11
N LEU A 87 -5.19 33.12 -42.21
CA LEU A 87 -3.72 33.11 -42.18
C LEU A 87 -3.13 34.47 -41.77
N SER A 88 -3.88 35.55 -42.00
CA SER A 88 -3.46 36.91 -41.64
C SER A 88 -4.10 37.45 -40.36
N TYR A 89 -4.69 36.57 -39.55
CA TYR A 89 -5.27 36.95 -38.26
C TYR A 89 -4.24 37.66 -37.37
N PRO A 90 -4.63 38.79 -36.76
CA PRO A 90 -3.86 39.41 -35.69
C PRO A 90 -3.46 38.44 -34.59
N VAL A 91 -2.17 38.45 -34.25
CA VAL A 91 -1.58 37.73 -33.12
C VAL A 91 -0.77 38.72 -32.31
N LEU A 92 -1.17 38.92 -31.06
CA LEU A 92 -0.40 39.64 -30.03
C LEU A 92 0.39 38.62 -29.19
N ARG A 93 1.68 38.84 -29.02
CA ARG A 93 2.57 38.04 -28.17
C ARG A 93 3.08 38.91 -27.03
N GLN A 94 2.79 38.52 -25.80
CA GLN A 94 3.21 39.23 -24.58
C GLN A 94 3.45 38.20 -23.47
N ASP A 95 4.58 38.30 -22.76
CA ASP A 95 4.94 37.46 -21.60
C ASP A 95 4.76 35.94 -21.78
N GLY A 96 5.00 35.43 -22.99
CA GLY A 96 4.87 34.00 -23.33
C GLY A 96 3.46 33.54 -23.70
N GLN A 97 2.46 34.44 -23.66
CA GLN A 97 1.09 34.19 -24.11
C GLN A 97 0.89 34.68 -25.56
N ASN A 98 0.15 33.90 -26.35
CA ASN A 98 -0.24 34.27 -27.71
C ASN A 98 -1.76 34.51 -27.75
N LEU A 99 -2.16 35.73 -28.10
CA LEU A 99 -3.56 36.12 -28.18
C LEU A 99 -3.92 36.35 -29.66
N ARG A 100 -4.79 35.48 -30.20
CA ARG A 100 -5.21 35.52 -31.60
C ARG A 100 -6.63 36.08 -31.69
N SER A 101 -6.85 37.03 -32.60
CA SER A 101 -8.18 37.65 -32.78
C SER A 101 -8.46 38.10 -34.22
N ASN A 102 -9.74 38.29 -34.56
CA ASN A 102 -10.15 38.88 -35.84
C ASN A 102 -9.75 40.36 -35.95
N ARG A 103 -9.83 41.08 -34.81
CA ARG A 103 -9.43 42.47 -34.68
C ARG A 103 -8.86 42.70 -33.30
N ILE A 104 -7.70 43.34 -33.24
CA ILE A 104 -7.02 43.74 -32.01
C ILE A 104 -6.92 45.25 -31.99
N LEU A 105 -7.38 45.87 -30.91
CA LEU A 105 -7.16 47.27 -30.56
C LEU A 105 -6.33 47.26 -29.29
N PHE A 106 -5.12 47.80 -29.32
CA PHE A 106 -4.19 47.73 -28.20
C PHE A 106 -3.48 49.06 -28.01
N ASN A 107 -3.44 49.57 -26.78
CA ASN A 107 -2.68 50.76 -26.45
C ASN A 107 -1.39 50.34 -25.73
N TYR A 108 -0.22 50.62 -26.30
CA TYR A 108 1.07 50.11 -25.80
C TYR A 108 1.62 50.88 -24.59
N GLU A 109 1.03 52.02 -24.23
CA GLU A 109 1.40 52.78 -23.02
C GLU A 109 0.59 52.32 -21.80
N THR A 110 -0.72 52.12 -21.96
CA THR A 110 -1.64 51.71 -20.89
C THR A 110 -1.86 50.20 -20.83
N GLU A 111 -1.36 49.46 -21.82
CA GLU A 111 -1.54 48.02 -22.03
C GLU A 111 -3.01 47.56 -22.10
N ARG A 112 -3.93 48.50 -22.35
CA ARG A 112 -5.36 48.21 -22.49
C ARG A 112 -5.66 47.69 -23.87
N GLY A 113 -6.45 46.62 -23.93
CA GLY A 113 -6.76 45.91 -25.18
C GLY A 113 -8.26 45.64 -25.37
N LYS A 114 -8.72 45.64 -26.62
CA LYS A 114 -10.03 45.16 -27.03
C LYS A 114 -9.88 44.21 -28.22
N PHE A 115 -10.54 43.05 -28.14
CA PHE A 115 -10.40 41.95 -29.09
C PHE A 115 -11.81 41.46 -29.52
N GLU A 116 -12.03 41.22 -30.82
CA GLU A 116 -13.36 40.89 -31.41
C GLU A 116 -13.62 39.39 -31.69
N VAL A 117 -12.75 38.52 -31.19
CA VAL A 117 -12.91 37.09 -30.87
C VAL A 117 -11.56 36.73 -30.26
N ALA A 118 -11.47 36.24 -29.03
CA ALA A 118 -10.17 35.88 -28.47
C ALA A 118 -10.23 34.54 -27.77
N GLU A 119 -9.22 33.73 -28.04
CA GLU A 119 -8.87 32.57 -27.24
C GLU A 119 -7.83 33.00 -26.22
N ILE A 120 -8.14 32.74 -24.95
CA ILE A 120 -7.26 33.00 -23.81
C ILE A 120 -6.98 31.64 -23.17
N SER A 121 -5.70 31.30 -23.07
CA SER A 121 -5.26 30.16 -22.28
C SER A 121 -5.12 30.60 -20.82
N VAL A 122 -5.87 29.97 -19.92
CA VAL A 122 -5.72 30.13 -18.46
C VAL A 122 -5.03 28.88 -17.90
N PRO A 123 -4.35 28.96 -16.73
CA PRO A 123 -3.52 27.87 -16.22
C PRO A 123 -4.19 26.48 -16.19
N ASP A 124 -5.50 26.44 -15.97
CA ASP A 124 -6.28 25.21 -15.84
C ASP A 124 -7.37 25.00 -16.94
N GLY A 125 -7.40 25.83 -17.99
CA GLY A 125 -8.43 25.72 -19.05
C GLY A 125 -8.31 26.70 -20.21
N HIS A 126 -9.29 26.65 -21.11
CA HIS A 126 -9.42 27.52 -22.28
C HIS A 126 -10.66 28.37 -22.14
N LEU A 127 -10.51 29.67 -22.41
CA LEU A 127 -11.60 30.63 -22.42
C LEU A 127 -11.70 31.27 -23.80
N ILE A 128 -12.90 31.19 -24.40
CA ILE A 128 -13.19 31.75 -25.72
C ILE A 128 -14.29 32.78 -25.57
N GLY A 129 -14.04 33.99 -26.06
CA GLY A 129 -14.99 35.11 -25.99
C GLY A 129 -15.25 35.75 -27.34
N THR A 130 -16.46 36.26 -27.56
CA THR A 130 -16.78 37.04 -28.77
C THR A 130 -16.26 38.48 -28.67
N LYS A 131 -16.35 39.10 -27.49
CA LYS A 131 -15.70 40.38 -27.23
C LYS A 131 -14.93 40.29 -25.94
N VAL A 132 -13.64 40.58 -26.02
CA VAL A 132 -12.74 40.60 -24.88
C VAL A 132 -12.24 42.02 -24.68
N LYS A 133 -12.32 42.50 -23.44
CA LYS A 133 -11.84 43.83 -23.03
C LYS A 133 -10.86 43.63 -21.88
N ASN A 134 -9.59 43.90 -22.15
CA ASN A 134 -8.54 43.95 -21.15
C ASN A 134 -8.45 45.37 -20.55
N VAL A 135 -8.64 45.50 -19.24
CA VAL A 135 -8.68 46.78 -18.51
C VAL A 135 -7.36 47.07 -17.79
N SER A 136 -6.63 46.02 -17.42
CA SER A 136 -5.28 46.01 -16.82
C SER A 136 -4.67 44.62 -16.99
N GLN A 137 -3.35 44.44 -16.85
CA GLN A 137 -2.69 43.12 -16.92
C GLN A 137 -3.45 42.00 -16.19
N SER A 138 -4.04 42.30 -15.02
CA SER A 138 -4.79 41.34 -14.23
C SER A 138 -6.31 41.29 -14.44
N GLU A 139 -6.95 42.18 -15.21
CA GLU A 139 -8.42 42.21 -15.31
C GLU A 139 -8.93 42.17 -16.75
N VAL A 140 -9.60 41.06 -17.10
CA VAL A 140 -10.15 40.83 -18.44
C VAL A 140 -11.65 40.57 -18.36
N PHE A 141 -12.45 41.33 -19.11
CA PHE A 141 -13.89 41.10 -19.26
C PHE A 141 -14.19 40.41 -20.59
N ILE A 142 -15.05 39.41 -20.56
CA ILE A 142 -15.47 38.65 -21.74
C ILE A 142 -17.00 38.70 -21.88
N GLU A 143 -17.48 38.99 -23.09
CA GLU A 143 -18.88 38.90 -23.50
C GLU A 143 -19.11 37.62 -24.31
N ASP A 144 -20.22 36.93 -24.03
CA ASP A 144 -20.58 35.61 -24.59
C ASP A 144 -19.40 34.63 -24.54
N GLY A 145 -18.92 34.40 -23.31
CA GLY A 145 -17.76 33.57 -23.01
C GLY A 145 -18.10 32.09 -22.92
N ILE A 146 -17.16 31.25 -23.34
CA ILE A 146 -17.16 29.81 -23.19
C ILE A 146 -15.91 29.43 -22.40
N TYR A 147 -16.08 28.68 -21.32
CA TYR A 147 -14.98 28.14 -20.50
C TYR A 147 -15.01 26.62 -20.49
N SER A 148 -13.86 25.99 -20.74
CA SER A 148 -13.70 24.53 -20.67
C SER A 148 -12.27 24.14 -20.33
N THR A 149 -12.07 23.00 -19.66
CA THR A 149 -10.72 22.40 -19.53
C THR A 149 -10.42 21.44 -20.69
N CYS A 150 -11.37 21.28 -21.62
CA CYS A 150 -11.12 20.56 -22.86
C CYS A 150 -10.37 21.43 -23.86
N PRO A 151 -9.58 20.81 -24.76
CA PRO A 151 -8.97 21.51 -25.87
C PRO A 151 -10.01 22.29 -26.68
N PRO A 152 -9.66 23.50 -27.16
CA PRO A 152 -10.57 24.41 -27.84
C PRO A 152 -11.10 23.86 -29.17
N ASP A 153 -10.33 23.01 -29.84
CA ASP A 153 -10.71 22.35 -31.10
C ASP A 153 -11.95 21.45 -30.93
N HIS A 154 -12.14 20.88 -29.74
CA HIS A 154 -13.26 19.98 -29.46
C HIS A 154 -13.62 19.97 -27.97
N MET A 155 -14.56 20.82 -27.58
CA MET A 155 -15.03 20.95 -26.20
C MET A 155 -16.14 19.94 -25.90
N TYR A 156 -15.79 18.77 -25.34
CA TYR A 156 -16.79 17.77 -24.91
C TYR A 156 -17.74 18.25 -23.82
N TYR A 157 -17.34 19.27 -23.07
CA TYR A 157 -18.22 20.03 -22.20
C TYR A 157 -17.70 21.46 -22.13
N TYR A 158 -18.57 22.41 -21.82
CA TYR A 158 -18.18 23.78 -21.57
C TYR A 158 -19.26 24.53 -20.79
N ILE A 159 -18.87 25.64 -20.19
CA ILE A 159 -19.79 26.56 -19.51
C ILE A 159 -19.88 27.80 -20.39
N GLN A 160 -21.09 28.09 -20.85
CA GLN A 160 -21.38 29.28 -21.63
C GLN A 160 -22.05 30.32 -20.73
N ALA A 161 -21.54 31.55 -20.72
CA ALA A 161 -22.10 32.64 -19.95
C ALA A 161 -22.12 33.94 -20.76
N LYS A 162 -23.15 34.77 -20.57
CA LYS A 162 -23.26 36.05 -21.29
C LYS A 162 -22.14 37.03 -20.93
N ARG A 163 -21.68 36.99 -19.68
CA ARG A 163 -20.57 37.83 -19.19
C ARG A 163 -19.69 37.02 -18.27
N MET A 164 -18.38 37.10 -18.51
CA MET A 164 -17.33 36.57 -17.65
C MET A 164 -16.31 37.66 -17.31
N LYS A 165 -15.64 37.52 -16.16
CA LYS A 165 -14.52 38.36 -15.75
C LYS A 165 -13.39 37.44 -15.28
N VAL A 166 -12.19 37.62 -15.81
CA VAL A 166 -10.96 36.99 -15.31
C VAL A 166 -10.21 38.00 -14.46
N VAL A 167 -9.76 37.59 -13.27
CA VAL A 167 -8.99 38.40 -12.33
C VAL A 167 -7.68 37.67 -12.00
N ASP A 168 -6.57 38.40 -12.05
CA ASP A 168 -5.20 37.95 -11.77
C ASP A 168 -4.78 36.71 -12.59
N GLU A 169 -5.34 36.54 -13.79
CA GLU A 169 -5.16 35.36 -14.68
C GLU A 169 -5.57 34.01 -14.05
N GLU A 170 -6.21 34.06 -12.89
CA GLU A 170 -6.47 32.90 -12.05
C GLU A 170 -7.99 32.72 -11.78
N GLU A 171 -8.75 33.76 -11.49
CA GLU A 171 -10.16 33.61 -11.10
C GLU A 171 -11.14 33.97 -12.22
N VAL A 172 -12.00 33.03 -12.64
CA VAL A 172 -13.01 33.24 -13.68
C VAL A 172 -14.40 33.41 -13.06
N PHE A 173 -14.91 34.63 -12.99
CA PHE A 173 -16.29 34.94 -12.59
C PHE A 173 -17.23 34.87 -13.79
N PHE A 174 -18.46 34.40 -13.60
CA PHE A 174 -19.48 34.34 -14.64
C PHE A 174 -20.86 34.73 -14.14
N THR A 175 -21.70 35.22 -15.05
CA THR A 175 -23.12 35.52 -14.79
C THR A 175 -24.02 34.89 -15.84
N ASN A 176 -25.16 34.36 -15.38
CA ASN A 176 -26.14 33.66 -16.20
C ASN A 176 -25.50 32.57 -17.08
N ALA A 177 -24.73 31.69 -16.43
CA ALA A 177 -24.00 30.63 -17.08
C ALA A 177 -24.84 29.36 -17.21
N ARG A 178 -24.59 28.56 -18.23
CA ARG A 178 -25.20 27.25 -18.45
C ARG A 178 -24.13 26.26 -18.85
N LEU A 179 -24.19 25.07 -18.26
CA LEU A 179 -23.35 23.94 -18.67
C LEU A 179 -23.89 23.32 -19.95
N TYR A 180 -22.99 23.01 -20.87
CA TYR A 180 -23.22 22.18 -22.04
C TYR A 180 -22.34 20.94 -21.95
N ILE A 181 -22.92 19.77 -22.22
CA ILE A 181 -22.19 18.51 -22.34
C ILE A 181 -22.52 17.96 -23.73
N LEU A 182 -21.50 17.71 -24.56
CA LEU A 182 -21.67 17.30 -25.96
C LEU A 182 -22.63 18.23 -26.73
N ASP A 183 -22.49 19.55 -26.54
CA ASP A 183 -23.36 20.60 -27.07
C ASP A 183 -24.83 20.56 -26.60
N ILE A 184 -25.17 19.67 -25.66
CA ILE A 184 -26.52 19.57 -25.08
C ILE A 184 -26.60 20.49 -23.85
N PRO A 185 -27.53 21.45 -23.82
CA PRO A 185 -27.71 22.33 -22.66
C PRO A 185 -28.22 21.54 -21.46
N TYR A 186 -27.47 21.56 -20.37
CA TYR A 186 -27.92 21.03 -19.09
C TYR A 186 -29.00 21.95 -18.49
N PRO A 187 -30.04 21.40 -17.83
CA PRO A 187 -31.22 22.19 -17.43
C PRO A 187 -30.93 23.26 -16.36
N LEU A 188 -29.84 23.12 -15.60
CA LEU A 188 -29.44 24.08 -14.56
C LEU A 188 -28.78 25.32 -15.17
N VAL A 189 -29.33 26.49 -14.85
CA VAL A 189 -28.75 27.81 -15.16
C VAL A 189 -28.23 28.43 -13.88
N PHE A 190 -26.97 28.86 -13.89
CA PHE A 190 -26.28 29.48 -12.77
C PHE A 190 -26.36 31.00 -12.90
N PRO A 191 -27.10 31.71 -12.04
CA PRO A 191 -27.26 33.16 -12.16
C PRO A 191 -25.94 33.92 -11.96
N PHE A 192 -25.06 33.41 -11.10
CA PHE A 192 -23.70 33.89 -10.86
C PHE A 192 -22.84 32.76 -10.29
N GLY A 193 -21.53 32.82 -10.49
CA GLY A 193 -20.57 31.89 -9.91
C GLY A 193 -19.13 32.26 -10.28
N TYR A 194 -18.16 31.50 -9.78
CA TYR A 194 -16.76 31.68 -10.14
C TYR A 194 -16.02 30.33 -10.19
N VAL A 195 -15.01 30.23 -11.05
CA VAL A 195 -14.05 29.12 -11.12
C VAL A 195 -12.72 29.63 -10.53
N PRO A 196 -12.25 29.11 -9.40
CA PRO A 196 -10.90 29.44 -8.90
C PRO A 196 -9.84 28.78 -9.78
N ALA A 197 -8.72 29.45 -10.08
CA ALA A 197 -7.50 28.76 -10.48
C ALA A 197 -6.75 28.31 -9.24
N GLY A 198 -6.20 27.11 -9.32
CA GLY A 198 -5.64 26.41 -8.17
C GLY A 198 -6.54 25.28 -7.70
N ILE A 199 -5.91 24.15 -7.38
CA ILE A 199 -6.55 23.05 -6.70
C ILE A 199 -6.75 23.51 -5.25
N GLU A 200 -7.90 24.11 -4.95
CA GLU A 200 -8.27 24.38 -3.55
C GLU A 200 -8.44 23.03 -2.84
N SER A 201 -7.38 22.56 -2.18
CA SER A 201 -7.32 21.29 -1.43
C SER A 201 -8.24 21.23 -0.21
N ARG A 202 -9.04 22.28 0.03
CA ARG A 202 -9.81 22.55 1.25
C ARG A 202 -11.29 22.86 0.98
N GLN A 203 -11.92 22.14 0.05
CA GLN A 203 -13.32 22.35 -0.32
C GLN A 203 -14.23 21.21 0.13
N SER A 204 -15.49 21.56 0.43
CA SER A 204 -16.59 20.61 0.68
C SER A 204 -17.46 20.48 -0.56
N GLY A 205 -18.11 19.34 -0.74
CA GLY A 205 -18.99 19.16 -1.88
C GLY A 205 -19.59 17.78 -2.07
N LEU A 206 -20.45 17.65 -3.08
CA LEU A 206 -21.12 16.40 -3.42
C LEU A 206 -20.13 15.32 -3.87
N LEU A 207 -20.35 14.10 -3.39
CA LEU A 207 -19.64 12.91 -3.89
C LEU A 207 -20.11 12.59 -5.31
N GLU A 208 -19.20 12.04 -6.09
CA GLU A 208 -19.47 11.71 -7.48
C GLU A 208 -20.29 10.41 -7.61
N PRO A 209 -21.54 10.48 -8.10
CA PRO A 209 -22.40 9.30 -8.19
C PRO A 209 -21.86 8.32 -9.22
N THR A 210 -22.12 7.03 -9.03
CA THR A 210 -21.67 5.98 -9.95
C THR A 210 -22.73 4.92 -10.18
N TYR A 211 -22.95 4.55 -11.45
CA TYR A 211 -23.90 3.48 -11.79
C TYR A 211 -23.26 2.11 -11.59
N VAL A 212 -23.98 1.24 -10.91
CA VAL A 212 -23.58 -0.14 -10.68
C VAL A 212 -24.71 -1.07 -11.07
N PHE A 213 -24.37 -2.22 -11.63
CA PHE A 213 -25.30 -3.33 -11.79
C PHE A 213 -24.79 -4.52 -10.98
N GLN A 214 -25.64 -5.05 -10.10
CA GLN A 214 -25.35 -6.21 -9.26
C GLN A 214 -26.43 -7.26 -9.48
N ASN A 215 -26.01 -8.41 -10.02
CA ASN A 215 -26.92 -9.54 -10.21
C ASN A 215 -27.05 -10.39 -8.93
N THR A 216 -26.04 -10.35 -8.06
CA THR A 216 -26.08 -11.08 -6.78
C THR A 216 -27.03 -10.43 -5.78
N SER A 217 -27.80 -11.25 -5.07
CA SER A 217 -28.88 -10.86 -4.16
C SER A 217 -30.04 -10.09 -4.80
N THR A 218 -30.28 -10.26 -6.10
CA THR A 218 -31.37 -9.60 -6.86
C THR A 218 -31.41 -8.08 -6.70
N ARG A 219 -30.26 -7.44 -6.44
CA ARG A 219 -30.21 -6.00 -6.16
C ARG A 219 -30.52 -5.15 -7.38
N GLY A 220 -30.13 -5.61 -8.56
CA GLY A 220 -30.40 -4.97 -9.84
C GLY A 220 -29.48 -3.78 -10.11
N ILE A 221 -30.05 -2.72 -10.67
CA ILE A 221 -29.34 -1.48 -10.97
C ILE A 221 -29.28 -0.63 -9.70
N GLY A 222 -28.15 -0.01 -9.43
CA GLY A 222 -27.97 0.91 -8.32
C GLY A 222 -27.18 2.15 -8.69
N LEU A 223 -27.32 3.15 -7.83
CA LEU A 223 -26.55 4.40 -7.86
C LEU A 223 -25.76 4.48 -6.55
N GLN A 224 -24.44 4.40 -6.67
CA GLN A 224 -23.50 4.46 -5.54
C GLN A 224 -22.91 5.86 -5.38
N ASN A 225 -22.32 6.11 -4.22
CA ASN A 225 -21.59 7.35 -3.90
C ASN A 225 -22.46 8.62 -3.96
N LEU A 226 -23.75 8.52 -3.65
CA LEU A 226 -24.59 9.70 -3.43
C LEU A 226 -24.25 10.26 -2.06
N GLY A 227 -23.73 11.48 -1.96
CA GLY A 227 -23.35 11.97 -0.65
C GLY A 227 -22.61 13.29 -0.63
N TRP A 228 -22.00 13.59 0.51
CA TRP A 228 -21.32 14.85 0.76
C TRP A 228 -19.97 14.62 1.42
N PHE A 229 -18.94 15.25 0.88
CA PHE A 229 -17.62 15.44 1.49
C PHE A 229 -17.58 16.80 2.19
N GLN A 230 -17.13 16.82 3.43
CA GLN A 230 -17.01 18.00 4.27
C GLN A 230 -15.56 18.18 4.72
N TYR A 231 -14.98 19.32 4.35
CA TYR A 231 -13.78 19.85 4.97
C TYR A 231 -14.22 20.71 6.18
N PHE A 232 -13.86 20.30 7.40
CA PHE A 232 -14.19 21.07 8.61
C PHE A 232 -13.06 22.04 8.96
N ASN A 233 -11.81 21.55 8.94
CA ASN A 233 -10.59 22.31 9.16
C ASN A 233 -9.37 21.49 8.68
N ASP A 234 -8.16 22.05 8.83
CA ASP A 234 -6.90 21.44 8.40
C ASP A 234 -6.59 20.08 9.06
N TYR A 235 -7.25 19.77 10.17
CA TYR A 235 -7.01 18.56 10.97
C TYR A 235 -8.14 17.53 10.87
N LEU A 236 -9.31 17.87 10.31
CA LEU A 236 -10.49 17.02 10.29
C LEU A 236 -11.30 17.18 8.98
N THR A 237 -11.48 16.05 8.30
CA THR A 237 -12.39 15.91 7.15
C THR A 237 -13.38 14.78 7.40
N GLY A 238 -14.54 14.87 6.76
CA GLY A 238 -15.58 13.86 6.84
C GLY A 238 -16.26 13.64 5.49
N GLN A 239 -16.81 12.46 5.28
CA GLN A 239 -17.68 12.17 4.15
C GLN A 239 -18.80 11.24 4.60
N ILE A 240 -19.95 11.38 3.97
CA ILE A 240 -21.06 10.44 4.07
C ILE A 240 -21.52 10.10 2.66
N ALA A 241 -21.66 8.81 2.38
CA ALA A 241 -22.03 8.25 1.09
C ALA A 241 -23.20 7.28 1.27
N PHE A 242 -24.12 7.30 0.31
CA PHE A 242 -25.28 6.45 0.21
C PHE A 242 -25.26 5.72 -1.13
N ASP A 243 -25.53 4.43 -1.10
CA ASP A 243 -25.74 3.60 -2.27
C ASP A 243 -27.19 3.11 -2.24
N VAL A 244 -27.91 3.29 -3.34
CA VAL A 244 -29.33 2.92 -3.44
C VAL A 244 -29.52 2.03 -4.67
N PHE A 245 -30.23 0.92 -4.50
CA PHE A 245 -30.50 -0.05 -5.56
C PHE A 245 -32.00 -0.13 -5.88
N THR A 246 -32.35 -0.59 -7.09
CA THR A 246 -33.75 -0.75 -7.55
C THR A 246 -34.56 -1.72 -6.69
N SER A 247 -33.89 -2.70 -6.07
CA SER A 247 -34.48 -3.59 -5.05
C SER A 247 -34.92 -2.87 -3.77
N GLY A 248 -34.44 -1.63 -3.55
CA GLY A 248 -34.60 -0.86 -2.31
C GLY A 248 -33.60 -1.22 -1.23
N THR A 249 -32.54 -1.95 -1.58
CA THR A 249 -31.33 -2.08 -0.77
C THR A 249 -30.63 -0.72 -0.65
N ILE A 250 -30.19 -0.37 0.56
CA ILE A 250 -29.50 0.89 0.87
C ILE A 250 -28.22 0.60 1.66
N PHE A 251 -27.10 1.16 1.22
CA PHE A 251 -25.85 1.18 1.99
C PHE A 251 -25.47 2.60 2.34
N THR A 252 -25.03 2.80 3.57
CA THR A 252 -24.53 4.08 4.06
C THR A 252 -23.13 3.88 4.59
N THR A 253 -22.18 4.65 4.08
CA THR A 253 -20.81 4.67 4.56
C THR A 253 -20.44 6.08 4.98
N SER A 254 -20.01 6.25 6.22
CA SER A 254 -19.47 7.50 6.73
C SER A 254 -17.99 7.31 7.06
N ARG A 255 -17.14 8.21 6.58
CA ARG A 255 -15.70 8.16 6.82
C ARG A 255 -15.21 9.51 7.31
N TRP A 256 -14.52 9.49 8.44
CA TRP A 256 -13.93 10.65 9.10
C TRP A 256 -12.43 10.46 9.13
N GLN A 257 -11.68 11.47 8.76
CA GLN A 257 -10.22 11.43 8.76
C GLN A 257 -9.71 12.62 9.58
N TYR A 258 -8.77 12.34 10.48
CA TYR A 258 -8.16 13.38 11.28
C TYR A 258 -6.64 13.22 11.31
N ARG A 259 -5.92 14.33 11.34
CA ARG A 259 -4.46 14.35 11.35
C ARG A 259 -3.94 15.65 11.92
N ASP A 260 -3.10 15.55 12.94
CA ASP A 260 -2.19 16.59 13.42
C ASP A 260 -0.76 16.06 13.32
N THR A 261 0.07 16.71 12.50
CA THR A 261 1.42 16.25 12.18
C THR A 261 2.25 16.10 13.46
N ASP A 262 3.01 15.01 13.56
CA ASP A 262 3.84 14.64 14.72
C ASP A 262 3.10 14.37 16.04
N ARG A 263 1.77 14.45 16.06
CA ARG A 263 0.95 14.18 17.25
C ARG A 263 0.03 13.00 17.08
N PHE A 264 -0.92 13.07 16.14
CA PHE A 264 -1.85 11.97 15.91
C PHE A 264 -2.42 11.96 14.51
N SER A 265 -2.80 10.79 14.03
CA SER A 265 -3.49 10.61 12.75
C SER A 265 -4.40 9.40 12.82
N GLY A 266 -5.49 9.43 12.08
CA GLY A 266 -6.41 8.30 12.06
C GLY A 266 -7.60 8.51 11.15
N SER A 267 -8.43 7.47 11.09
CA SER A 267 -9.70 7.49 10.37
C SER A 267 -10.72 6.60 11.05
N VAL A 268 -11.97 7.06 11.10
CA VAL A 268 -13.13 6.30 11.55
C VAL A 268 -14.02 6.04 10.35
N THR A 269 -14.41 4.79 10.11
CA THR A 269 -15.37 4.40 9.08
C THR A 269 -16.53 3.67 9.74
N LEU A 270 -17.73 4.17 9.49
CA LEU A 270 -19.00 3.59 9.89
C LEU A 270 -19.70 3.06 8.64
N GLY A 271 -20.10 1.81 8.67
CA GLY A 271 -20.85 1.17 7.60
C GLY A 271 -22.19 0.67 8.13
N TYR A 272 -23.27 1.02 7.44
CA TYR A 272 -24.60 0.49 7.67
C TYR A 272 -25.16 -0.01 6.35
N SER A 273 -25.74 -1.20 6.34
CA SER A 273 -26.31 -1.79 5.14
C SER A 273 -27.62 -2.46 5.49
N TYR A 274 -28.67 -2.06 4.78
CA TYR A 274 -30.00 -2.64 4.85
C TYR A 274 -30.33 -3.20 3.48
N GLU A 275 -30.35 -4.52 3.40
CA GLU A 275 -30.58 -5.25 2.17
C GLU A 275 -31.98 -5.85 2.15
N ARG A 276 -32.69 -5.55 1.05
CA ARG A 276 -33.96 -6.17 0.67
C ARG A 276 -33.90 -6.41 -0.84
N GLY A 277 -34.21 -7.64 -1.27
CA GLY A 277 -34.03 -8.06 -2.67
C GLY A 277 -35.33 -8.35 -3.42
N LEU A 278 -36.31 -8.92 -2.72
CA LEU A 278 -37.60 -9.38 -3.24
C LEU A 278 -38.74 -8.55 -2.63
N GLU A 279 -39.97 -8.73 -3.12
CA GLU A 279 -41.13 -8.09 -2.49
C GLU A 279 -41.54 -8.85 -1.22
N PRO A 280 -42.12 -8.20 -0.20
CA PRO A 280 -42.57 -8.86 1.04
C PRO A 280 -43.56 -10.02 0.82
N THR A 281 -44.21 -10.05 -0.34
CA THR A 281 -45.14 -11.10 -0.77
C THR A 281 -44.46 -12.34 -1.36
N ASP A 282 -43.16 -12.27 -1.66
CA ASP A 282 -42.43 -13.37 -2.27
C ASP A 282 -42.02 -14.43 -1.22
N PRO A 283 -42.12 -15.74 -1.52
CA PRO A 283 -41.82 -16.82 -0.57
C PRO A 283 -40.40 -16.80 0.04
N ASN A 284 -39.46 -16.11 -0.62
CA ASN A 284 -38.06 -16.03 -0.22
C ASN A 284 -37.66 -14.62 0.25
N PHE A 285 -38.63 -13.78 0.62
CA PHE A 285 -38.35 -12.44 1.15
C PHE A 285 -37.53 -12.53 2.44
N GLN A 286 -36.39 -11.82 2.45
CA GLN A 286 -35.55 -11.68 3.64
C GLN A 286 -35.00 -10.26 3.71
N GLU A 287 -35.01 -9.71 4.92
CA GLU A 287 -34.36 -8.44 5.24
C GLU A 287 -33.10 -8.72 6.04
N VAL A 288 -31.99 -8.11 5.62
CA VAL A 288 -30.70 -8.30 6.27
C VAL A 288 -30.09 -6.96 6.60
N THR A 289 -29.85 -6.73 7.90
CA THR A 289 -29.10 -5.56 8.37
C THR A 289 -27.68 -5.97 8.70
N SER A 290 -26.70 -5.25 8.16
CA SER A 290 -25.28 -5.44 8.44
C SER A 290 -24.63 -4.12 8.85
N LYS A 291 -23.66 -4.21 9.77
CA LYS A 291 -23.03 -3.02 10.40
C LYS A 291 -21.52 -3.21 10.45
N ARG A 292 -20.78 -2.11 10.36
CA ARG A 292 -19.32 -2.07 10.50
C ARG A 292 -18.87 -0.80 11.23
N LEU A 293 -17.90 -0.96 12.11
CA LEU A 293 -17.10 0.10 12.71
C LEU A 293 -15.62 -0.24 12.46
N SER A 294 -14.91 0.63 11.76
CA SER A 294 -13.48 0.53 11.53
C SER A 294 -12.79 1.80 12.04
N VAL A 295 -11.90 1.68 13.01
CA VAL A 295 -11.10 2.79 13.54
C VAL A 295 -9.62 2.47 13.34
N SER A 296 -8.92 3.35 12.64
CA SER A 296 -7.46 3.37 12.58
C SER A 296 -6.98 4.63 13.30
N HIS A 297 -6.06 4.49 14.24
CA HIS A 297 -5.52 5.59 15.03
C HIS A 297 -4.04 5.33 15.31
N ASN A 298 -3.22 6.35 15.13
CA ASN A 298 -1.81 6.37 15.46
C ASN A 298 -1.48 7.69 16.13
N GLN A 299 -1.03 7.65 17.38
CA GLN A 299 -0.69 8.82 18.18
C GLN A 299 0.71 8.66 18.77
N GLN A 300 1.54 9.66 18.51
CA GLN A 300 2.82 9.84 19.17
C GLN A 300 2.59 10.70 20.41
N ILE A 301 2.55 10.05 21.58
CA ILE A 301 2.38 10.74 22.87
C ILE A 301 3.68 11.46 23.24
N SER A 302 4.83 10.86 22.93
CA SER A 302 6.17 11.47 23.02
C SER A 302 7.12 10.76 22.04
N PRO A 303 8.36 11.23 21.81
CA PRO A 303 9.36 10.48 21.02
C PRO A 303 9.63 9.04 21.52
N TYR A 304 9.23 8.78 22.76
CA TYR A 304 9.45 7.54 23.49
C TYR A 304 8.16 6.72 23.68
N ALA A 305 7.00 7.27 23.33
CA ALA A 305 5.69 6.68 23.61
C ALA A 305 4.76 6.78 22.40
N ASN A 306 4.26 5.64 21.92
CA ASN A 306 3.27 5.57 20.85
C ASN A 306 2.04 4.76 21.26
N LEU A 307 0.88 5.17 20.76
CA LEU A 307 -0.39 4.48 20.84
C LEU A 307 -0.89 4.21 19.42
N THR A 308 -1.17 2.96 19.11
CA THR A 308 -1.79 2.55 17.85
C THR A 308 -3.06 1.77 18.14
N ALA A 309 -4.13 2.05 17.41
CA ALA A 309 -5.37 1.29 17.47
C ALA A 309 -5.85 0.99 16.05
N ASN A 310 -6.21 -0.27 15.82
CA ASN A 310 -6.84 -0.76 14.60
C ASN A 310 -8.03 -1.61 15.04
N ILE A 311 -9.19 -0.96 15.20
CA ILE A 311 -10.43 -1.60 15.62
C ILE A 311 -11.23 -1.91 14.36
N ASN A 312 -11.65 -3.15 14.18
CA ASN A 312 -12.58 -3.58 13.14
C ASN A 312 -13.65 -4.46 13.79
N LEU A 313 -14.86 -3.90 13.93
CA LEU A 313 -16.03 -4.61 14.41
C LEU A 313 -17.03 -4.66 13.26
N GLN A 314 -17.59 -5.83 12.98
CA GLN A 314 -18.54 -6.00 11.89
C GLN A 314 -19.47 -7.18 12.14
N THR A 315 -20.64 -7.15 11.51
CA THR A 315 -21.50 -8.33 11.41
C THR A 315 -20.86 -9.36 10.47
N ALA A 316 -21.10 -10.65 10.72
CA ALA A 316 -20.50 -11.77 9.97
C ALA A 316 -20.67 -11.68 8.44
N ASN A 317 -21.81 -11.16 8.02
CA ASN A 317 -22.23 -11.05 6.62
C ASN A 317 -21.85 -9.72 5.94
N TYR A 318 -21.24 -8.76 6.66
CA TYR A 318 -21.03 -7.41 6.14
C TYR A 318 -20.19 -7.40 4.86
N PHE A 319 -18.99 -8.00 4.86
CA PHE A 319 -18.14 -8.02 3.66
C PHE A 319 -18.65 -8.96 2.58
N GLN A 320 -19.21 -10.11 2.94
CA GLN A 320 -19.83 -11.04 2.00
C GLN A 320 -20.91 -10.37 1.13
N ARG A 321 -21.60 -9.35 1.69
CA ARG A 321 -22.69 -8.64 1.02
C ARG A 321 -22.27 -7.30 0.42
N ASN A 322 -21.34 -6.58 1.05
CA ASN A 322 -21.05 -5.19 0.71
C ASN A 322 -19.67 -4.98 0.06
N SER A 323 -18.78 -5.98 0.05
CA SER A 323 -17.46 -5.86 -0.58
C SER A 323 -17.42 -6.47 -1.99
N PHE A 324 -16.64 -5.81 -2.86
CA PHE A 324 -16.29 -6.28 -4.20
C PHE A 324 -14.95 -7.00 -4.25
N ASP A 325 -14.15 -6.95 -3.18
CA ASP A 325 -12.88 -7.67 -3.07
C ASP A 325 -13.14 -9.13 -2.67
N PRO A 326 -12.74 -10.12 -3.49
CA PRO A 326 -12.90 -11.54 -3.17
C PRO A 326 -12.29 -11.94 -1.82
N ASN A 327 -11.18 -11.33 -1.41
CA ASN A 327 -10.50 -11.64 -0.15
C ASN A 327 -11.28 -11.14 1.06
N GLU A 328 -11.82 -9.92 1.00
CA GLU A 328 -12.66 -9.37 2.07
C GLU A 328 -13.96 -10.18 2.20
N ARG A 329 -14.56 -10.61 1.08
CA ARG A 329 -15.76 -11.46 1.10
C ARG A 329 -15.52 -12.82 1.73
N ALA A 330 -14.35 -13.42 1.48
CA ALA A 330 -13.95 -14.71 2.05
C ALA A 330 -13.51 -14.61 3.52
N GLN A 331 -13.43 -13.41 4.09
CA GLN A 331 -12.97 -13.19 5.44
C GLN A 331 -13.98 -13.73 6.46
N THR A 332 -13.59 -14.78 7.21
CA THR A 332 -14.44 -15.39 8.25
C THR A 332 -14.18 -14.84 9.65
N ASN A 333 -13.17 -14.00 9.82
CA ASN A 333 -12.80 -13.47 11.13
C ASN A 333 -12.62 -11.95 11.10
N SER A 334 -12.83 -11.28 12.22
CA SER A 334 -12.44 -9.88 12.41
C SER A 334 -11.44 -9.78 13.53
N THR A 335 -10.40 -8.96 13.35
CA THR A 335 -9.42 -8.70 14.39
C THR A 335 -9.31 -7.22 14.67
N SER A 336 -9.50 -6.84 15.94
CA SER A 336 -9.21 -5.51 16.46
C SER A 336 -7.99 -5.56 17.37
N ARG A 337 -7.11 -4.56 17.32
CA ARG A 337 -5.94 -4.46 18.18
C ARG A 337 -5.73 -3.03 18.66
N ILE A 338 -5.35 -2.89 19.93
CA ILE A 338 -4.85 -1.65 20.51
C ILE A 338 -3.48 -1.96 21.09
N SER A 339 -2.48 -1.13 20.82
CA SER A 339 -1.15 -1.28 21.39
C SER A 339 -0.54 0.04 21.77
N TYR A 340 0.00 0.08 22.99
CA TYR A 340 0.78 1.17 23.54
C TYR A 340 2.21 0.66 23.75
N ARG A 341 3.20 1.47 23.35
CA ARG A 341 4.60 1.15 23.56
C ARG A 341 5.30 2.35 24.15
N TYR A 342 6.13 2.08 25.15
CA TYR A 342 7.01 3.04 25.79
C TYR A 342 8.42 2.48 25.81
N SER A 343 9.37 3.25 25.29
CA SER A 343 10.80 2.96 25.36
C SER A 343 11.46 4.02 26.23
N HIS A 344 12.17 3.62 27.28
CA HIS A 344 12.89 4.59 28.11
C HIS A 344 13.86 5.41 27.24
N PRO A 345 14.06 6.72 27.47
CA PRO A 345 14.92 7.57 26.61
C PRO A 345 16.33 7.05 26.38
N GLU A 346 16.94 6.45 27.40
CA GLU A 346 18.26 5.82 27.33
C GLU A 346 18.23 4.33 26.92
N ASN A 347 17.07 3.86 26.44
CA ASN A 347 16.78 2.47 26.09
C ASN A 347 17.13 1.48 27.22
N ILE A 348 16.90 1.87 28.49
CA ILE A 348 17.18 1.03 29.66
C ILE A 348 16.13 -0.08 29.80
N TYR A 349 14.88 0.24 29.48
CA TYR A 349 13.78 -0.71 29.48
C TYR A 349 12.75 -0.34 28.42
N ASN A 350 12.00 -1.34 28.00
CA ASN A 350 10.87 -1.20 27.09
C ASN A 350 9.64 -1.80 27.76
N PHE A 351 8.54 -1.06 27.70
CA PHE A 351 7.22 -1.48 28.15
C PHE A 351 6.26 -1.45 26.98
N SER A 352 5.47 -2.50 26.80
CA SER A 352 4.39 -2.53 25.83
C SER A 352 3.14 -3.12 26.45
N LEU A 353 2.01 -2.49 26.17
CA LEU A 353 0.68 -2.96 26.52
C LEU A 353 -0.07 -3.21 25.21
N SER A 354 -0.70 -4.36 25.05
CA SER A 354 -1.55 -4.64 23.90
C SER A 354 -2.81 -5.37 24.30
N SER A 355 -3.88 -5.10 23.58
CA SER A 355 -5.13 -5.87 23.66
C SER A 355 -5.57 -6.21 22.24
N SER A 356 -6.10 -7.42 22.07
CA SER A 356 -6.58 -7.91 20.79
C SER A 356 -7.92 -8.63 20.95
N LEU A 357 -8.86 -8.28 20.09
CA LEU A 357 -10.15 -8.94 19.98
C LEU A 357 -10.19 -9.68 18.65
N ASN A 358 -10.42 -10.98 18.68
CA ASN A 358 -10.61 -11.82 17.50
C ASN A 358 -12.02 -12.41 17.53
N GLN A 359 -12.82 -12.08 16.54
CA GLN A 359 -14.16 -12.64 16.33
C GLN A 359 -14.08 -13.63 15.17
N GLN A 360 -14.45 -14.89 15.39
CA GLN A 360 -14.56 -15.92 14.35
C GLN A 360 -16.03 -16.19 14.06
N PHE A 361 -16.49 -15.71 12.91
CA PHE A 361 -17.91 -15.72 12.55
C PHE A 361 -18.42 -17.14 12.23
N THR A 362 -17.57 -18.03 11.72
CA THR A 362 -17.98 -19.42 11.39
C THR A 362 -18.21 -20.31 12.60
N ARG A 363 -17.64 -19.96 13.76
CA ARG A 363 -17.77 -20.71 15.02
C ARG A 363 -18.56 -19.97 16.09
N ASN A 364 -19.09 -18.79 15.74
CA ASN A 364 -19.68 -17.81 16.66
C ASN A 364 -18.87 -17.64 17.96
N SER A 365 -17.55 -17.54 17.85
CA SER A 365 -16.65 -17.44 19.00
C SER A 365 -15.90 -16.12 19.01
N THR A 366 -15.83 -15.48 20.18
CA THR A 366 -15.09 -14.23 20.38
C THR A 366 -14.01 -14.44 21.42
N ARG A 367 -12.77 -14.12 21.07
CA ARG A 367 -11.62 -14.19 21.96
C ARG A 367 -11.05 -12.79 22.16
N PHE A 368 -10.98 -12.35 23.41
CA PHE A 368 -10.30 -11.12 23.80
C PHE A 368 -9.03 -11.48 24.58
N SER A 369 -7.88 -11.27 23.97
CA SER A 369 -6.57 -11.44 24.62
C SER A 369 -6.06 -10.06 24.98
N GLY A 370 -6.02 -9.77 26.28
CA GLY A 370 -5.65 -8.47 26.80
C GLY A 370 -6.20 -8.21 28.21
N PRO A 371 -5.62 -7.25 28.95
CA PRO A 371 -4.38 -6.54 28.62
C PRO A 371 -3.16 -7.46 28.69
N ASP A 372 -2.39 -7.52 27.61
CA ASP A 372 -1.09 -8.19 27.55
C ASP A 372 -0.01 -7.15 27.81
N MET A 373 0.71 -7.28 28.93
CA MET A 373 1.79 -6.36 29.29
C MET A 373 3.11 -7.07 29.14
N GLN A 374 4.05 -6.45 28.45
CA GLN A 374 5.42 -6.93 28.33
C GLN A 374 6.37 -5.84 28.78
N PHE A 375 7.23 -6.18 29.73
CA PHE A 375 8.30 -5.34 30.22
C PHE A 375 9.62 -6.05 29.95
N SER A 376 10.60 -5.35 29.39
CA SER A 376 11.93 -5.93 29.13
C SER A 376 13.00 -4.92 29.48
N LEU A 377 14.04 -5.39 30.19
CA LEU A 377 15.23 -4.60 30.45
C LEU A 377 16.21 -4.72 29.29
N ARG A 378 17.04 -3.69 29.09
CA ARG A 378 18.21 -3.77 28.23
C ARG A 378 19.12 -4.87 28.73
N GLN A 379 19.73 -5.59 27.79
CA GLN A 379 20.76 -6.58 28.10
C GLN A 379 21.85 -5.95 28.97
N ILE A 380 22.14 -6.58 30.11
CA ILE A 380 23.17 -6.14 31.05
C ILE A 380 24.37 -7.07 30.90
N THR A 381 25.57 -6.50 30.77
CA THR A 381 26.84 -7.25 30.77
C THR A 381 27.63 -6.89 32.04
N PRO A 382 27.32 -7.50 33.20
CA PRO A 382 27.74 -7.00 34.50
C PRO A 382 29.25 -7.02 34.74
N PHE A 383 30.00 -7.81 33.98
CA PHE A 383 31.46 -7.95 34.12
C PHE A 383 32.23 -7.31 32.95
N LYS A 384 31.56 -6.58 32.06
CA LYS A 384 32.24 -5.93 30.94
C LYS A 384 33.09 -4.76 31.48
N SER A 385 34.36 -4.72 31.10
CA SER A 385 35.26 -3.63 31.48
C SER A 385 34.94 -2.34 30.73
N ASP A 386 35.00 -1.20 31.43
CA ASP A 386 34.84 0.15 30.87
C ASP A 386 36.09 0.67 30.15
N GLN A 387 37.20 -0.08 30.18
CA GLN A 387 38.44 0.28 29.48
C GLN A 387 38.52 -0.46 28.13
N PRO A 388 38.08 0.16 27.02
CA PRO A 388 38.24 -0.44 25.71
C PRO A 388 39.73 -0.47 25.33
N GLY A 389 40.29 -1.68 25.17
CA GLY A 389 41.34 -1.87 24.16
C GLY A 389 42.74 -2.29 24.56
N VAL A 390 42.98 -3.11 25.59
CA VAL A 390 44.34 -3.68 25.78
C VAL A 390 44.39 -5.21 25.89
N ASN A 391 43.31 -5.89 26.29
CA ASN A 391 43.29 -7.34 26.40
C ASN A 391 42.10 -7.96 25.66
N ARG A 392 42.34 -9.17 25.12
CA ARG A 392 41.31 -10.05 24.58
C ARG A 392 40.28 -10.29 25.70
N GLU A 393 39.04 -9.83 25.49
CA GLU A 393 37.95 -9.97 26.47
C GLU A 393 37.89 -11.39 27.02
N ARG A 394 37.84 -11.51 28.35
CA ARG A 394 37.75 -12.80 29.04
C ARG A 394 36.33 -13.35 28.90
N TRP A 395 36.19 -14.68 29.01
CA TRP A 395 34.89 -15.34 28.80
C TRP A 395 33.79 -14.82 29.75
N TYR A 396 34.14 -14.42 30.98
CA TYR A 396 33.18 -13.90 31.95
C TYR A 396 32.74 -12.45 31.64
N GLU A 397 33.57 -11.66 30.95
CA GLU A 397 33.22 -10.29 30.50
C GLU A 397 32.15 -10.32 29.39
N ARG A 398 31.89 -11.50 28.83
CA ARG A 398 30.89 -11.80 27.80
C ARG A 398 29.63 -12.45 28.34
N ILE A 399 29.49 -12.52 29.67
CA ILE A 399 28.25 -12.90 30.32
C ILE A 399 27.25 -11.76 30.11
N SER A 400 26.10 -12.10 29.55
CA SER A 400 24.97 -11.19 29.40
C SER A 400 23.73 -11.73 30.08
N ILE A 401 23.00 -10.81 30.71
CA ILE A 401 21.75 -11.08 31.41
C ILE A 401 20.64 -10.34 30.67
N ASN A 402 19.60 -11.08 30.28
CA ASN A 402 18.35 -10.53 29.77
C ASN A 402 17.24 -10.84 30.75
N TYR A 403 16.38 -9.86 31.01
CA TYR A 403 15.22 -10.02 31.88
C TYR A 403 13.97 -9.43 31.23
N ARG A 404 12.88 -10.20 31.27
CA ARG A 404 11.60 -9.85 30.68
C ARG A 404 10.45 -10.38 31.53
N ASN A 405 9.44 -9.55 31.75
CA ASN A 405 8.16 -9.94 32.32
C ASN A 405 7.07 -9.90 31.25
N GLN A 406 6.13 -10.82 31.34
CA GLN A 406 4.96 -10.87 30.50
C GLN A 406 3.72 -11.22 31.33
N PHE A 407 2.79 -10.28 31.43
CA PHE A 407 1.43 -10.55 31.91
C PHE A 407 0.56 -10.86 30.70
N ARG A 408 -0.23 -11.92 30.78
CA ARG A 408 -1.25 -12.27 29.77
C ARG A 408 -2.61 -12.40 30.43
N SER A 409 -3.64 -12.00 29.71
CA SER A 409 -5.04 -12.20 30.07
C SER A 409 -5.82 -12.64 28.83
N ASP A 410 -6.76 -13.55 29.01
CA ASP A 410 -7.56 -14.13 27.93
C ASP A 410 -8.99 -14.39 28.41
N TYR A 411 -9.92 -13.90 27.60
CA TYR A 411 -11.35 -14.12 27.71
C TYR A 411 -11.80 -14.80 26.42
N ASN A 412 -12.52 -15.92 26.54
CA ASN A 412 -13.02 -16.67 25.40
C ASN A 412 -14.51 -16.93 25.54
N PHE A 413 -15.31 -16.23 24.75
CA PHE A 413 -16.75 -16.37 24.70
C PHE A 413 -17.18 -17.25 23.54
N ARG A 414 -17.86 -18.34 23.86
CA ARG A 414 -18.55 -19.18 22.88
C ARG A 414 -19.87 -19.63 23.50
N PRO A 415 -21.01 -19.07 23.06
CA PRO A 415 -22.30 -19.45 23.61
C PRO A 415 -22.65 -20.89 23.24
N ILE A 416 -23.41 -21.57 24.10
CA ILE A 416 -23.89 -22.94 23.85
C ILE A 416 -24.86 -22.94 22.67
N ASP A 417 -25.84 -22.02 22.71
CA ASP A 417 -26.86 -21.87 21.68
C ASP A 417 -26.55 -20.67 20.77
N ALA A 418 -25.56 -20.85 19.90
CA ALA A 418 -25.04 -19.78 19.05
C ALA A 418 -26.11 -19.03 18.23
N ASP A 419 -27.14 -19.74 17.75
CA ASP A 419 -28.17 -19.17 16.87
C ASP A 419 -29.30 -18.46 17.63
N SER A 420 -29.48 -18.76 18.92
CA SER A 420 -30.51 -18.17 19.80
C SER A 420 -29.93 -17.46 21.03
N ALA A 421 -28.63 -17.18 21.03
CA ALA A 421 -27.95 -16.54 22.15
C ALA A 421 -28.55 -15.15 22.44
N THR A 422 -29.06 -14.97 23.65
CA THR A 422 -29.61 -13.70 24.15
C THR A 422 -28.53 -12.80 24.74
N VAL A 423 -27.47 -13.41 25.29
CA VAL A 423 -26.34 -12.71 25.91
C VAL A 423 -25.26 -12.42 24.86
N ASN A 424 -24.85 -11.16 24.77
CA ASN A 424 -23.75 -10.73 23.92
C ASN A 424 -22.40 -10.93 24.61
N TRP A 425 -21.35 -11.22 23.83
CA TRP A 425 -19.98 -11.41 24.32
C TRP A 425 -19.45 -10.23 25.13
N LEU A 426 -19.88 -9.01 24.81
CA LEU A 426 -19.43 -7.79 25.50
C LEU A 426 -20.05 -7.68 26.89
N ASP A 427 -21.33 -8.05 27.03
CA ASP A 427 -22.01 -8.02 28.34
C ASP A 427 -21.43 -9.12 29.24
N ALA A 428 -21.26 -10.31 28.68
CA ALA A 428 -20.59 -11.43 29.35
C ALA A 428 -19.12 -11.15 29.72
N LEU A 429 -18.43 -10.20 29.07
CA LEU A 429 -17.05 -9.83 29.44
C LEU A 429 -16.99 -9.08 30.77
N PHE A 430 -18.03 -8.33 31.12
CA PHE A 430 -18.08 -7.52 32.34
C PHE A 430 -18.92 -8.16 33.44
N ASP A 431 -19.74 -9.17 33.13
CA ASP A 431 -20.55 -9.91 34.09
C ASP A 431 -20.28 -11.41 34.01
N ARG A 432 -19.67 -11.94 35.07
CA ARG A 432 -19.35 -13.37 35.21
C ARG A 432 -20.59 -14.25 35.17
N THR A 433 -21.71 -13.81 35.72
CA THR A 433 -22.95 -14.61 35.77
C THR A 433 -23.52 -14.78 34.38
N LEU A 434 -23.53 -13.71 33.58
CA LEU A 434 -23.96 -13.76 32.18
C LEU A 434 -23.03 -14.61 31.33
N TYR A 435 -21.72 -14.61 31.62
CA TYR A 435 -20.77 -15.52 30.98
C TYR A 435 -21.07 -16.99 31.29
N GLU A 436 -21.28 -17.31 32.56
CA GLU A 436 -21.61 -18.67 33.02
C GLU A 436 -22.93 -19.16 32.41
N GLU A 437 -23.96 -18.31 32.40
CA GLU A 437 -25.26 -18.61 31.79
C GLU A 437 -25.13 -18.88 30.28
N ALA A 438 -24.39 -18.02 29.56
CA ALA A 438 -24.29 -18.13 28.10
C ALA A 438 -23.40 -19.28 27.63
N THR A 439 -22.34 -19.59 28.39
CA THR A 439 -21.27 -20.51 27.96
C THR A 439 -21.26 -21.85 28.71
N GLY A 440 -21.94 -21.94 29.86
CA GLY A 440 -21.87 -23.08 30.77
C GLY A 440 -20.49 -23.29 31.40
N ASN A 441 -19.65 -22.25 31.42
CA ASN A 441 -18.27 -22.30 31.90
C ASN A 441 -18.04 -21.22 32.97
N ASP A 442 -17.36 -21.55 34.06
CA ASP A 442 -17.01 -20.66 35.17
C ASP A 442 -15.63 -19.98 35.00
N ASP A 443 -14.86 -20.37 33.98
CA ASP A 443 -13.57 -19.77 33.61
C ASP A 443 -13.76 -18.45 32.85
N HIS A 444 -14.35 -17.44 33.51
CA HIS A 444 -14.66 -16.15 32.89
C HIS A 444 -13.42 -15.46 32.28
N ILE A 445 -12.39 -15.19 33.09
CA ILE A 445 -11.14 -14.57 32.61
C ILE A 445 -9.96 -15.35 33.17
N ARG A 446 -9.03 -15.75 32.30
CA ARG A 446 -7.77 -16.40 32.68
C ARG A 446 -6.63 -15.41 32.56
N TYR A 447 -5.76 -15.36 33.56
CA TYR A 447 -4.60 -14.47 33.55
C TYR A 447 -3.41 -15.10 34.28
N GLY A 448 -2.21 -14.62 33.96
CA GLY A 448 -0.97 -15.08 34.56
C GLY A 448 0.20 -14.15 34.26
N LEU A 449 1.22 -14.18 35.11
CA LEU A 449 2.47 -13.43 34.92
C LEU A 449 3.64 -14.41 34.74
N GLU A 450 4.40 -14.25 33.68
CA GLU A 450 5.66 -14.96 33.41
C GLU A 450 6.82 -13.99 33.61
N GLN A 451 7.80 -14.38 34.42
CA GLN A 451 9.08 -13.69 34.54
C GLN A 451 10.14 -14.59 33.92
N SER A 452 10.90 -14.05 32.98
CA SER A 452 11.95 -14.77 32.27
C SER A 452 13.28 -14.06 32.48
N ALA A 453 14.26 -14.78 32.99
CA ALA A 453 15.64 -14.35 33.12
C ALA A 453 16.51 -15.32 32.32
N SER A 454 17.37 -14.79 31.45
CA SER A 454 18.34 -15.63 30.74
C SER A 454 19.74 -15.08 30.89
N ILE A 455 20.67 -15.99 31.18
CA ILE A 455 22.10 -15.74 31.22
C ILE A 455 22.68 -16.39 29.99
N SER A 456 23.41 -15.64 29.18
CA SER A 456 24.09 -16.16 28.00
C SER A 456 25.57 -15.78 28.00
N ILE A 457 26.39 -16.69 27.51
CA ILE A 457 27.83 -16.52 27.36
C ILE A 457 28.13 -16.69 25.88
N GLY A 458 28.44 -15.57 25.21
CA GLY A 458 28.54 -15.54 23.74
C GLY A 458 29.68 -16.39 23.17
N GLN A 459 30.80 -16.49 23.89
CA GLN A 459 31.95 -17.29 23.51
C GLN A 459 32.73 -17.74 24.76
N LEU A 460 32.54 -18.99 25.18
CA LEU A 460 33.27 -19.63 26.30
C LEU A 460 34.74 -19.87 25.96
N ILE A 461 35.00 -20.34 24.74
CA ILE A 461 36.36 -20.68 24.29
C ILE A 461 36.81 -19.61 23.29
N PRO A 462 37.94 -18.92 23.53
CA PRO A 462 38.44 -17.89 22.64
C PRO A 462 39.10 -18.51 21.40
N SER A 463 38.29 -18.97 20.45
CA SER A 463 38.70 -19.54 19.16
C SER A 463 38.12 -18.74 18.00
N GLN A 464 38.86 -18.64 16.90
CA GLN A 464 38.37 -18.00 15.66
C GLN A 464 37.61 -18.99 14.76
N TYR A 465 37.79 -20.29 14.97
CA TYR A 465 37.23 -21.35 14.12
C TYR A 465 36.02 -22.05 14.75
N LEU A 466 35.98 -22.13 16.08
CA LEU A 466 34.93 -22.79 16.83
C LEU A 466 34.31 -21.78 17.78
N ASN A 467 33.01 -21.52 17.62
CA ASN A 467 32.25 -20.74 18.56
C ASN A 467 31.51 -21.69 19.52
N VAL A 468 31.84 -21.60 20.80
CA VAL A 468 31.17 -22.33 21.88
C VAL A 468 30.42 -21.33 22.75
N SER A 469 29.10 -21.39 22.77
CA SER A 469 28.26 -20.51 23.59
C SER A 469 27.41 -21.34 24.56
N SER A 470 27.07 -20.77 25.71
CA SER A 470 26.19 -21.41 26.69
C SER A 470 25.08 -20.46 27.06
N SER A 471 23.91 -20.99 27.36
CA SER A 471 22.81 -20.20 27.91
C SER A 471 22.07 -20.96 29.01
N ILE A 472 21.58 -20.23 29.99
CA ILE A 472 20.64 -20.72 31.00
C ILE A 472 19.42 -19.83 30.91
N SER A 473 18.24 -20.42 30.70
CA SER A 473 16.96 -19.73 30.78
C SER A 473 16.26 -20.18 32.05
N TYR A 474 15.72 -19.24 32.81
CA TYR A 474 14.90 -19.47 33.99
C TYR A 474 13.58 -18.73 33.81
N ASN A 475 12.47 -19.44 33.99
CA ASN A 475 11.13 -18.85 33.96
C ASN A 475 10.42 -19.08 35.29
N GLU A 476 9.67 -18.08 35.73
CA GLU A 476 8.79 -18.15 36.89
C GLU A 476 7.38 -17.72 36.49
N TYR A 477 6.41 -18.58 36.74
CA TYR A 477 5.00 -18.39 36.41
C TYR A 477 4.22 -18.10 37.69
N TRP A 478 3.42 -17.04 37.70
CA TRP A 478 2.54 -16.68 38.80
C TRP A 478 1.09 -16.77 38.37
N TYR A 479 0.30 -17.45 39.20
CA TYR A 479 -1.12 -17.66 39.00
C TYR A 479 -1.92 -17.30 40.25
N PRO A 480 -3.12 -16.73 40.09
CA PRO A 480 -4.05 -16.41 41.19
C PRO A 480 -4.77 -17.64 41.75
N SER A 481 -4.74 -18.76 41.00
CA SER A 481 -5.44 -19.99 41.32
C SER A 481 -4.72 -21.18 40.66
N THR A 482 -5.02 -22.37 41.16
CA THR A 482 -4.60 -23.65 40.55
C THR A 482 -5.81 -24.54 40.38
N ILE A 483 -5.66 -25.67 39.71
CA ILE A 483 -6.74 -26.66 39.62
C ILE A 483 -6.48 -27.86 40.51
N ARG A 484 -7.57 -28.49 40.95
CA ARG A 484 -7.58 -29.83 41.54
C ARG A 484 -8.56 -30.69 40.75
N LYS A 485 -8.18 -31.93 40.52
CA LYS A 485 -9.07 -32.93 39.91
C LYS A 485 -9.50 -33.93 40.95
N GLU A 486 -10.77 -34.29 40.88
CA GLU A 486 -11.40 -35.32 41.71
C GLU A 486 -12.25 -36.20 40.78
N LEU A 487 -12.39 -37.48 41.13
CA LEU A 487 -13.27 -38.40 40.42
C LEU A 487 -14.70 -38.19 40.90
N ASP A 488 -15.62 -37.93 39.98
CA ASP A 488 -17.04 -38.07 40.25
C ASP A 488 -17.43 -39.55 40.06
N PRO A 489 -17.80 -40.27 41.14
CA PRO A 489 -18.14 -41.68 41.06
C PRO A 489 -19.49 -41.95 40.39
N GLU A 490 -20.41 -40.98 40.34
CA GLU A 490 -21.74 -41.15 39.74
C GLU A 490 -21.65 -41.07 38.21
N GLU A 491 -20.84 -40.15 37.69
CA GLU A 491 -20.64 -39.95 36.25
C GLU A 491 -19.39 -40.68 35.70
N ASN A 492 -18.61 -41.32 36.59
CA ASN A 492 -17.33 -41.98 36.30
C ASN A 492 -16.40 -41.11 35.44
N ARG A 493 -16.29 -39.83 35.79
CA ARG A 493 -15.47 -38.83 35.08
C ARG A 493 -14.69 -37.94 36.04
N LEU A 494 -13.55 -37.45 35.57
CA LEU A 494 -12.78 -36.45 36.30
C LEU A 494 -13.44 -35.08 36.21
N VAL A 495 -13.67 -34.46 37.36
CA VAL A 495 -14.15 -33.10 37.48
C VAL A 495 -12.99 -32.22 37.96
N SER A 496 -12.74 -31.13 37.23
CA SER A 496 -11.77 -30.11 37.62
C SER A 496 -12.45 -29.07 38.50
N ARG A 497 -11.82 -28.74 39.62
CA ARG A 497 -12.21 -27.66 40.52
C ARG A 497 -11.10 -26.63 40.62
N ARG A 498 -11.45 -25.36 40.45
CA ARG A 498 -10.55 -24.23 40.69
C ARG A 498 -10.33 -24.02 42.19
N VAL A 499 -9.07 -23.85 42.57
CA VAL A 499 -8.64 -23.52 43.93
C VAL A 499 -7.94 -22.17 43.90
N ASP A 500 -8.64 -21.16 44.41
CA ASP A 500 -8.12 -19.80 44.50
C ASP A 500 -6.99 -19.71 45.53
N GLY A 501 -5.93 -18.98 45.17
CA GLY A 501 -4.73 -18.86 45.96
C GLY A 501 -3.51 -18.62 45.08
N PHE A 502 -2.61 -17.73 45.52
CA PHE A 502 -1.38 -17.45 44.80
C PHE A 502 -0.50 -18.70 44.71
N ALA A 503 -0.15 -19.09 43.49
CA ALA A 503 0.75 -20.19 43.21
C ALA A 503 1.84 -19.76 42.24
N ALA A 504 3.07 -20.21 42.50
CA ALA A 504 4.22 -19.95 41.66
C ALA A 504 4.84 -21.25 41.16
N ALA A 505 5.17 -21.31 39.88
CA ALA A 505 5.86 -22.42 39.24
C ALA A 505 7.18 -21.93 38.64
N ARG A 506 8.20 -22.77 38.60
CA ARG A 506 9.54 -22.39 38.12
C ARG A 506 10.05 -23.46 37.18
N ASP A 507 10.58 -23.05 36.05
CA ASP A 507 11.34 -23.94 35.18
C ASP A 507 12.65 -23.30 34.74
N PHE A 508 13.54 -24.16 34.28
CA PHE A 508 14.79 -23.73 33.69
C PHE A 508 15.28 -24.71 32.65
N ASN A 509 16.02 -24.19 31.69
CA ASN A 509 16.74 -24.97 30.71
C ASN A 509 18.18 -24.46 30.60
N THR A 510 19.08 -25.34 30.20
CA THR A 510 20.47 -25.01 29.90
C THR A 510 20.80 -25.49 28.51
N SER A 511 21.50 -24.67 27.73
CA SER A 511 21.98 -25.04 26.40
C SER A 511 23.48 -24.77 26.25
N LEU A 512 24.14 -25.63 25.47
CA LEU A 512 25.52 -25.49 25.04
C LEU A 512 25.57 -25.64 23.52
N ASN A 513 25.98 -24.59 22.81
CA ASN A 513 25.97 -24.53 21.36
C ASN A 513 27.40 -24.50 20.81
N PHE A 514 27.66 -25.34 19.82
CA PHE A 514 28.90 -25.41 19.08
C PHE A 514 28.60 -25.06 17.63
N SER A 515 29.29 -24.06 17.09
CA SER A 515 29.13 -23.68 15.69
C SER A 515 30.48 -23.38 15.03
N THR A 516 30.60 -23.70 13.76
CA THR A 516 31.77 -23.38 12.94
C THR A 516 31.33 -23.02 11.52
N THR A 517 32.21 -22.41 10.73
CA THR A 517 31.99 -22.14 9.32
C THR A 517 33.13 -22.76 8.52
N LEU A 518 32.78 -23.67 7.62
CA LEU A 518 33.70 -24.37 6.73
C LEU A 518 33.49 -23.83 5.32
N TYR A 519 34.60 -23.45 4.67
CA TYR A 519 34.61 -23.01 3.29
C TYR A 519 35.25 -24.10 2.43
N GLY A 520 34.56 -24.51 1.38
CA GLY A 520 35.14 -25.37 0.35
C GLY A 520 35.02 -24.70 -1.01
N ILE A 521 36.12 -24.69 -1.74
CA ILE A 521 36.27 -24.00 -3.02
C ILE A 521 36.74 -25.03 -4.03
N SER A 522 35.97 -25.20 -5.09
CA SER A 522 36.34 -25.98 -6.27
C SER A 522 36.62 -25.03 -7.42
N GLN A 523 37.68 -25.29 -8.19
CA GLN A 523 38.01 -24.53 -9.40
C GLN A 523 37.36 -25.11 -10.66
N ALA A 524 36.42 -26.05 -10.51
CA ALA A 524 35.71 -26.65 -11.63
C ALA A 524 35.01 -25.58 -12.49
N LYS A 525 35.01 -25.81 -13.80
CA LYS A 525 34.34 -24.95 -14.78
C LYS A 525 33.25 -25.76 -15.49
N ILE A 526 32.03 -25.25 -15.48
CA ILE A 526 30.87 -25.88 -16.13
C ILE A 526 30.20 -24.82 -17.00
N GLY A 527 30.45 -24.87 -18.30
CA GLY A 527 29.95 -23.86 -19.24
C GLY A 527 30.47 -22.46 -18.90
N ASN A 528 29.55 -21.52 -18.67
CA ASN A 528 29.88 -20.14 -18.27
C ASN A 528 30.00 -19.95 -16.75
N LEU A 529 29.95 -21.03 -15.97
CA LEU A 529 30.13 -20.99 -14.51
C LEU A 529 31.55 -21.43 -14.19
N GLU A 530 32.30 -20.56 -13.52
CA GLU A 530 33.67 -20.80 -13.11
C GLU A 530 33.80 -20.74 -11.60
N GLY A 531 34.37 -21.77 -11.00
CA GLY A 531 34.58 -21.83 -9.56
C GLY A 531 33.28 -22.03 -8.79
N PHE A 532 33.29 -22.97 -7.86
CA PHE A 532 32.17 -23.25 -6.98
C PHE A 532 32.64 -23.10 -5.55
N ARG A 533 31.98 -22.22 -4.80
CA ARG A 533 32.20 -22.07 -3.36
C ARG A 533 30.97 -22.56 -2.64
N HIS A 534 31.15 -23.52 -1.75
CA HIS A 534 30.16 -23.78 -0.72
C HIS A 534 30.62 -23.22 0.63
N THR A 535 29.69 -22.61 1.37
CA THR A 535 29.91 -22.19 2.76
C THR A 535 29.01 -23.04 3.63
N LEU A 536 29.61 -23.96 4.37
CA LEU A 536 28.92 -24.89 5.26
C LEU A 536 28.99 -24.37 6.69
N ARG A 537 27.85 -24.26 7.36
CA ARG A 537 27.73 -23.79 8.75
C ARG A 537 27.05 -24.87 9.59
N PRO A 538 27.80 -25.88 10.05
CA PRO A 538 27.28 -26.85 11.00
C PRO A 538 27.13 -26.21 12.39
N THR A 539 26.02 -26.52 13.05
CA THR A 539 25.74 -26.17 14.44
C THR A 539 25.26 -27.42 15.18
N VAL A 540 25.82 -27.65 16.36
CA VAL A 540 25.38 -28.70 17.30
C VAL A 540 24.97 -28.02 18.58
N SER A 541 23.74 -28.24 19.02
CA SER A 541 23.19 -27.68 20.25
C SER A 541 22.81 -28.79 21.20
N PHE A 542 23.40 -28.81 22.40
CA PHE A 542 22.96 -29.68 23.48
C PHE A 542 22.07 -28.88 24.42
N SER A 543 20.86 -29.36 24.68
CA SER A 543 19.91 -28.76 25.62
C SER A 543 19.49 -29.75 26.70
N TYR A 544 19.39 -29.23 27.92
CA TYR A 544 18.98 -29.98 29.10
C TYR A 544 17.83 -29.25 29.82
N ARG A 545 16.79 -30.00 30.13
CA ARG A 545 15.67 -29.58 31.00
C ARG A 545 15.39 -30.71 31.98
N PRO A 546 15.39 -30.46 33.31
CA PRO A 546 14.95 -31.45 34.29
C PRO A 546 13.50 -31.89 34.04
N ASP A 547 13.12 -32.99 34.69
CA ASP A 547 11.71 -33.34 34.80
C ASP A 547 11.06 -32.54 35.93
N PHE A 548 10.18 -31.60 35.58
CA PHE A 548 9.45 -30.78 36.54
C PHE A 548 8.21 -31.47 37.11
N SER A 549 7.94 -32.70 36.68
CA SER A 549 6.88 -33.54 37.25
C SER A 549 7.30 -34.40 38.43
N ASP A 550 8.60 -34.40 38.76
CA ASP A 550 9.11 -34.99 39.99
C ASP A 550 8.45 -34.33 41.22
N GLU A 551 8.05 -35.14 42.20
CA GLU A 551 7.32 -34.71 43.39
C GLU A 551 8.02 -33.58 44.16
N ARG A 552 9.36 -33.50 44.08
CA ARG A 552 10.15 -32.44 44.74
C ARG A 552 9.73 -31.03 44.33
N TRP A 553 9.16 -30.86 43.15
CA TRP A 553 8.72 -29.56 42.62
C TRP A 553 7.29 -29.22 43.03
N GLY A 554 6.45 -30.20 43.33
CA GLY A 554 5.06 -30.01 43.73
C GLY A 554 4.12 -29.47 42.64
N PHE A 555 4.52 -29.49 41.37
CA PHE A 555 3.72 -28.97 40.25
C PHE A 555 2.72 -30.00 39.68
N TYR A 556 2.96 -31.29 39.92
CA TYR A 556 2.13 -32.38 39.43
C TYR A 556 1.48 -33.14 40.58
N ARG A 557 0.29 -33.68 40.33
CA ARG A 557 -0.45 -34.53 41.27
C ARG A 557 -1.02 -35.73 40.53
N GLU A 558 -1.27 -36.80 41.26
CA GLU A 558 -2.03 -37.95 40.77
C GLU A 558 -3.47 -37.89 41.27
N VAL A 559 -4.40 -38.31 40.44
CA VAL A 559 -5.83 -38.48 40.75
C VAL A 559 -6.28 -39.82 40.20
N GLN A 560 -7.21 -40.48 40.89
CA GLN A 560 -7.88 -41.65 40.35
C GLN A 560 -8.75 -41.25 39.15
N SER A 561 -8.53 -41.83 37.97
CA SER A 561 -9.20 -41.47 36.72
C SER A 561 -10.51 -42.22 36.48
N ASP A 562 -10.73 -43.35 37.16
CA ASP A 562 -11.94 -44.15 37.05
C ASP A 562 -12.26 -44.94 38.32
N THR A 563 -13.47 -45.48 38.38
CA THR A 563 -13.93 -46.36 39.46
C THR A 563 -13.16 -47.69 39.56
N LEU A 564 -12.36 -48.05 38.55
CA LEU A 564 -11.52 -49.26 38.53
C LEU A 564 -10.18 -49.07 39.26
N GLY A 565 -9.86 -47.85 39.69
CA GLY A 565 -8.65 -47.53 40.45
C GLY A 565 -7.46 -47.11 39.58
N ASN A 566 -7.65 -46.88 38.28
CA ASN A 566 -6.58 -46.33 37.45
C ASN A 566 -6.27 -44.90 37.88
N THR A 567 -5.02 -44.48 37.78
CA THR A 567 -4.58 -43.13 38.13
C THR A 567 -4.13 -42.34 36.90
N GLN A 568 -4.35 -41.03 36.96
CA GLN A 568 -3.88 -40.07 35.97
C GLN A 568 -3.09 -38.98 36.68
N ARG A 569 -1.90 -38.69 36.14
CA ARG A 569 -1.11 -37.54 36.58
C ARG A 569 -1.50 -36.28 35.82
N TYR A 570 -1.64 -35.16 36.51
CA TYR A 570 -2.01 -33.87 35.95
C TYR A 570 -1.16 -32.74 36.55
N SER A 571 -1.01 -31.64 35.81
CA SER A 571 -0.34 -30.44 36.32
C SER A 571 -1.37 -29.56 37.00
N ILE A 572 -1.04 -29.01 38.17
CA ILE A 572 -1.95 -28.06 38.85
C ILE A 572 -2.08 -26.72 38.11
N PHE A 573 -1.27 -26.51 37.05
CA PHE A 573 -1.23 -25.31 36.20
C PHE A 573 -1.73 -25.56 34.76
N GLU A 574 -2.27 -26.74 34.43
CA GLU A 574 -2.62 -27.07 33.04
C GLU A 574 -3.70 -26.17 32.41
N ASP A 575 -4.60 -25.60 33.21
CA ASP A 575 -5.60 -24.61 32.75
C ASP A 575 -5.09 -23.16 32.79
N GLY A 576 -3.87 -22.94 33.26
CA GLY A 576 -3.21 -21.63 33.30
C GLY A 576 -2.89 -21.10 31.90
N ILE A 577 -3.13 -19.81 31.66
CA ILE A 577 -2.92 -19.16 30.35
C ILE A 577 -1.47 -19.22 29.83
N LEU A 578 -0.47 -19.27 30.71
CA LEU A 578 0.95 -19.38 30.35
C LEU A 578 1.42 -20.86 30.30
N GLY A 579 0.54 -21.80 30.67
CA GLY A 579 0.92 -23.18 30.98
C GLY A 579 1.74 -23.28 32.28
N GLY A 580 2.39 -24.42 32.47
CA GLY A 580 3.31 -24.61 33.58
C GLY A 580 4.57 -25.36 33.16
N PRO A 581 5.48 -25.59 34.11
CA PRO A 581 6.67 -26.39 33.89
C PRO A 581 6.30 -27.75 33.29
N GLY A 582 6.90 -28.09 32.15
CA GLY A 582 6.55 -29.30 31.42
C GLY A 582 7.02 -30.58 32.11
N ALA A 583 6.20 -31.62 32.06
CA ALA A 583 6.57 -32.98 32.43
C ALA A 583 7.65 -33.54 31.50
N GLY A 584 8.44 -34.46 32.06
CA GLY A 584 9.47 -35.21 31.34
C GLY A 584 10.79 -34.48 31.28
N LYS A 585 11.86 -35.25 31.56
CA LYS A 585 13.24 -34.83 31.34
C LYS A 585 13.50 -34.66 29.85
N VAL A 586 14.18 -33.58 29.47
CA VAL A 586 14.68 -33.40 28.10
C VAL A 586 16.20 -33.37 28.15
N GLN A 587 16.81 -34.18 27.31
CA GLN A 587 18.25 -34.16 27.07
C GLN A 587 18.42 -34.33 25.57
N SER A 588 18.45 -33.24 24.82
CA SER A 588 18.47 -33.30 23.36
C SER A 588 19.74 -32.72 22.76
N MET A 589 20.24 -33.38 21.73
CA MET A 589 21.29 -32.87 20.84
C MET A 589 20.69 -32.58 19.47
N SER A 590 20.61 -31.31 19.12
CA SER A 590 20.15 -30.82 17.82
C SER A 590 21.34 -30.61 16.88
N PHE A 591 21.15 -30.98 15.62
CA PHE A 591 22.10 -30.83 14.54
C PHE A 591 21.46 -29.97 13.45
N ASP A 592 22.11 -28.87 13.12
CA ASP A 592 21.69 -27.96 12.06
C ASP A 592 22.84 -27.81 11.07
N LEU A 593 22.58 -28.09 9.80
CA LEU A 593 23.55 -27.92 8.73
C LEU A 593 23.01 -26.92 7.72
N THR A 594 23.64 -25.75 7.64
CA THR A 594 23.33 -24.74 6.62
C THR A 594 24.39 -24.73 5.53
N ASN A 595 23.98 -24.76 4.27
CA ASN A 595 24.87 -24.66 3.11
C ASN A 595 24.43 -23.51 2.20
N ILE A 596 25.40 -22.70 1.79
CA ILE A 596 25.24 -21.67 0.75
C ILE A 596 26.14 -22.08 -0.40
N LEU A 597 25.61 -22.12 -1.64
CA LEU A 597 26.36 -22.50 -2.84
C LEU A 597 26.41 -21.32 -3.82
N GLU A 598 27.63 -20.92 -4.15
CA GLU A 598 27.92 -19.77 -4.99
C GLU A 598 28.87 -20.15 -6.13
N THR A 599 28.75 -19.46 -7.25
CA THR A 599 29.63 -19.62 -8.42
C THR A 599 29.87 -18.28 -9.10
N LYS A 600 30.91 -18.16 -9.91
CA LYS A 600 31.15 -16.98 -10.73
C LYS A 600 30.66 -17.25 -12.15
N GLN A 601 29.63 -16.55 -12.59
CA GLN A 601 29.20 -16.59 -13.99
C GLN A 601 30.08 -15.65 -14.82
N VAL A 602 30.71 -16.16 -15.86
CA VAL A 602 31.61 -15.43 -16.75
C VAL A 602 31.00 -15.37 -18.14
N LYS A 603 30.68 -14.17 -18.62
CA LYS A 603 30.19 -13.91 -19.98
C LYS A 603 31.28 -13.17 -20.74
N ARG A 604 31.60 -13.63 -21.95
CA ARG A 604 32.54 -12.96 -22.85
C ARG A 604 31.75 -12.36 -24.02
N ASP A 605 31.93 -11.06 -24.26
CA ASP A 605 31.33 -10.39 -25.42
C ASP A 605 32.12 -10.69 -26.70
N THR A 606 31.51 -10.41 -27.84
CA THR A 606 32.04 -10.47 -29.21
C THR A 606 33.32 -9.64 -29.41
N THR A 607 33.57 -8.63 -28.57
CA THR A 607 34.80 -7.82 -28.53
C THR A 607 35.92 -8.44 -27.66
N GLY A 608 35.65 -9.56 -26.99
CA GLY A 608 36.58 -10.24 -26.08
C GLY A 608 36.51 -9.77 -24.61
N GLU A 609 35.70 -8.75 -24.29
CA GLU A 609 35.52 -8.25 -22.93
C GLU A 609 34.86 -9.31 -22.02
N VAL A 610 35.43 -9.52 -20.82
CA VAL A 610 34.99 -10.55 -19.88
C VAL A 610 34.23 -9.89 -18.72
N LYS A 611 32.91 -10.08 -18.68
CA LYS A 611 32.07 -9.68 -17.55
C LYS A 611 31.85 -10.87 -16.62
N SER A 612 32.21 -10.71 -15.35
CA SER A 612 31.98 -11.74 -14.35
C SER A 612 31.06 -11.30 -13.23
N THR A 613 30.06 -12.12 -12.91
CA THR A 613 29.06 -11.85 -11.87
C THR A 613 28.97 -13.03 -10.91
N ASN A 614 29.04 -12.78 -9.59
CA ASN A 614 28.85 -13.83 -8.59
C ASN A 614 27.36 -14.19 -8.51
N LEU A 615 27.06 -15.47 -8.64
CA LEU A 615 25.71 -16.03 -8.63
C LEU A 615 25.54 -16.96 -7.43
N LYS A 616 24.48 -16.76 -6.64
CA LYS A 616 24.09 -17.71 -5.58
C LYS A 616 23.16 -18.76 -6.17
N LEU A 617 23.69 -19.95 -6.43
CA LEU A 617 22.88 -21.09 -6.90
C LEU A 617 21.90 -21.53 -5.80
N ILE A 618 22.36 -21.50 -4.56
CA ILE A 618 21.57 -21.80 -3.36
C ILE A 618 21.85 -20.69 -2.35
N ASP A 619 20.82 -19.93 -2.00
CA ASP A 619 20.92 -18.90 -0.95
C ASP A 619 21.02 -19.52 0.43
N ASN A 620 20.28 -20.60 0.65
CA ASN A 620 20.25 -21.34 1.90
C ASN A 620 19.67 -22.74 1.66
N LEU A 621 20.46 -23.78 1.89
CA LEU A 621 20.00 -25.16 2.09
C LEU A 621 20.26 -25.51 3.55
N SER A 622 19.21 -25.59 4.36
CA SER A 622 19.31 -25.98 5.77
C SER A 622 18.66 -27.34 5.99
N ALA A 623 19.36 -28.25 6.64
CA ALA A 623 18.82 -29.51 7.15
C ALA A 623 18.99 -29.56 8.67
N SER A 624 17.92 -29.85 9.39
CA SER A 624 17.91 -29.88 10.86
C SER A 624 17.21 -31.13 11.39
N ALA A 625 17.83 -31.80 12.35
CA ALA A 625 17.28 -32.92 13.10
C ALA A 625 17.83 -32.88 14.54
N GLY A 626 17.27 -33.66 15.46
CA GLY A 626 17.77 -33.73 16.83
C GLY A 626 17.50 -35.09 17.44
N TYR A 627 18.23 -35.41 18.49
CA TYR A 627 18.12 -36.68 19.22
C TYR A 627 17.89 -36.41 20.70
N ASN A 628 16.76 -36.85 21.25
CA ASN A 628 16.44 -36.73 22.67
C ASN A 628 16.82 -38.01 23.41
N PHE A 629 17.93 -37.96 24.15
CA PHE A 629 18.44 -39.07 24.98
C PHE A 629 17.51 -39.45 26.13
N ALA A 630 16.62 -38.54 26.55
CA ALA A 630 15.71 -38.74 27.67
C ALA A 630 14.32 -39.26 27.25
N ALA A 631 14.03 -39.39 25.95
CA ALA A 631 12.74 -39.91 25.49
C ALA A 631 12.69 -41.45 25.56
N ASP A 632 11.54 -42.01 25.94
CA ASP A 632 11.36 -43.48 26.02
C ASP A 632 11.27 -44.15 24.64
N SER A 633 10.73 -43.42 23.65
CA SER A 633 10.57 -43.85 22.26
C SER A 633 10.69 -42.67 21.30
N LEU A 634 10.87 -42.92 20.01
CA LEU A 634 10.94 -41.90 18.97
C LEU A 634 12.03 -40.84 19.24
N LYS A 635 13.20 -41.31 19.71
CA LYS A 635 14.31 -40.45 20.18
C LYS A 635 14.82 -39.49 19.11
N LEU A 636 14.76 -39.84 17.83
CA LEU A 636 15.21 -39.00 16.72
C LEU A 636 14.06 -38.12 16.20
N SER A 637 14.21 -36.81 16.25
CA SER A 637 13.21 -35.89 15.73
C SER A 637 13.07 -36.01 14.21
N ARG A 638 11.98 -35.46 13.68
CA ARG A 638 11.79 -35.27 12.23
C ARG A 638 12.97 -34.53 11.60
N LEU A 639 13.31 -34.90 10.37
CA LEU A 639 14.25 -34.18 9.52
C LEU A 639 13.50 -33.05 8.82
N ASN A 640 13.90 -31.82 9.07
CA ASN A 640 13.36 -30.64 8.40
C ASN A 640 14.40 -30.13 7.40
N VAL A 641 14.02 -30.01 6.13
CA VAL A 641 14.86 -29.50 5.05
C VAL A 641 14.21 -28.24 4.49
N ARG A 642 14.98 -27.17 4.37
CA ARG A 642 14.55 -25.93 3.71
C ARG A 642 15.58 -25.53 2.67
N LEU A 643 15.09 -25.14 1.50
CA LEU A 643 15.91 -24.64 0.40
C LEU A 643 15.34 -23.29 -0.04
N SER A 644 16.20 -22.30 -0.22
CA SER A 644 15.86 -21.07 -0.95
C SER A 644 16.91 -20.76 -1.99
N SER A 645 16.46 -20.27 -3.15
CA SER A 645 17.34 -19.89 -4.25
C SER A 645 16.76 -18.71 -5.03
N ARG A 646 17.68 -17.87 -5.53
CA ARG A 646 17.46 -16.77 -6.48
C ARG A 646 18.42 -16.89 -7.66
N VAL A 647 18.71 -18.13 -8.07
CA VAL A 647 19.64 -18.43 -9.16
C VAL A 647 19.20 -17.83 -10.51
N VAL A 648 17.88 -17.71 -10.71
CA VAL A 648 17.31 -16.98 -11.84
C VAL A 648 16.91 -15.60 -11.35
N ASP A 649 17.43 -14.56 -11.99
CA ASP A 649 17.07 -13.19 -11.64
C ASP A 649 15.56 -12.95 -11.82
N GLY A 650 14.96 -12.20 -10.91
CA GLY A 650 13.49 -12.03 -10.84
C GLY A 650 12.73 -13.20 -10.20
N LEU A 651 13.32 -14.39 -10.07
CA LEU A 651 12.64 -15.61 -9.58
C LEU A 651 13.10 -15.96 -8.16
N ARG A 652 12.14 -16.10 -7.24
CA ARG A 652 12.40 -16.57 -5.88
C ARG A 652 11.81 -17.95 -5.68
N LEU A 653 12.68 -18.93 -5.47
CA LEU A 653 12.32 -20.30 -5.11
C LEU A 653 12.44 -20.50 -3.60
N ARG A 654 11.42 -21.09 -2.98
CA ARG A 654 11.47 -21.59 -1.60
C ARG A 654 10.85 -22.98 -1.55
N VAL A 655 11.53 -23.89 -0.89
CA VAL A 655 11.07 -25.27 -0.66
C VAL A 655 11.20 -25.57 0.83
N SER A 656 10.20 -26.21 1.41
CA SER A 656 10.30 -26.85 2.72
C SER A 656 9.80 -28.27 2.66
N ALA A 657 10.51 -29.19 3.29
CA ALA A 657 10.16 -30.59 3.34
C ALA A 657 10.41 -31.13 4.75
N ASN A 658 9.46 -31.91 5.26
CA ASN A 658 9.56 -32.54 6.57
C ASN A 658 9.43 -34.05 6.41
N TYR A 659 10.32 -34.78 7.06
CA TYR A 659 10.38 -36.23 6.98
C TYR A 659 10.39 -36.86 8.37
N SER A 660 9.83 -38.06 8.48
CA SER A 660 9.98 -38.93 9.64
C SER A 660 10.97 -40.04 9.35
N PHE A 661 11.70 -40.45 10.39
CA PHE A 661 12.57 -41.62 10.36
C PHE A 661 11.85 -42.91 10.75
N TYR A 662 10.59 -42.81 11.20
CA TYR A 662 9.86 -43.89 11.83
C TYR A 662 8.74 -44.45 10.94
N THR A 663 8.41 -45.72 11.16
CA THR A 663 7.20 -46.34 10.60
C THR A 663 5.97 -45.93 11.40
N ARG A 664 4.80 -46.37 10.96
CA ARG A 664 3.53 -46.16 11.66
C ARG A 664 2.82 -47.49 11.90
N ASP A 665 2.04 -47.55 12.97
CA ASP A 665 1.11 -48.66 13.25
C ASP A 665 -0.15 -48.58 12.38
N GLU A 666 -1.07 -49.53 12.58
CA GLU A 666 -2.38 -49.61 11.91
C GLU A 666 -3.30 -48.41 12.22
N ASN A 667 -3.01 -47.65 13.27
CA ASN A 667 -3.75 -46.44 13.64
C ASN A 667 -3.06 -45.16 13.13
N GLY A 668 -1.98 -45.30 12.36
CA GLY A 668 -1.20 -44.18 11.82
C GLY A 668 -0.31 -43.47 12.83
N ARG A 669 -0.09 -44.03 14.02
CA ARG A 669 0.80 -43.49 15.05
C ARG A 669 2.24 -43.91 14.76
N GLU A 670 3.19 -43.00 14.93
CA GLU A 670 4.61 -43.33 14.73
C GLU A 670 5.05 -44.32 15.82
N ILE A 671 5.71 -45.41 15.41
CA ILE A 671 6.27 -46.41 16.32
C ILE A 671 7.80 -46.38 16.25
N ASP A 672 8.50 -46.81 17.31
CA ASP A 672 9.96 -46.72 17.44
C ASP A 672 10.73 -47.74 16.58
N THR A 673 10.29 -47.91 15.34
CA THR A 673 10.90 -48.74 14.31
C THR A 673 11.32 -47.83 13.18
N PHE A 674 12.61 -47.82 12.84
CA PHE A 674 13.09 -47.03 11.72
C PHE A 674 12.53 -47.53 10.38
N ILE A 675 12.14 -46.60 9.52
CA ILE A 675 11.47 -46.92 8.25
C ILE A 675 12.34 -47.75 7.30
N TRP A 676 13.66 -47.57 7.34
CA TRP A 676 14.60 -48.37 6.53
C TRP A 676 14.75 -49.81 7.02
N ASN A 677 14.34 -50.13 8.26
CA ASN A 677 14.34 -51.50 8.77
C ASN A 677 13.08 -52.26 8.34
N ALA A 678 11.96 -51.55 8.18
CA ALA A 678 10.67 -52.15 7.83
C ALA A 678 10.30 -52.04 6.36
N SER A 679 11.03 -51.24 5.57
CA SER A 679 10.75 -50.99 4.15
C SER A 679 12.01 -50.55 3.39
N ASN A 680 11.94 -50.52 2.06
CA ASN A 680 13.02 -50.00 1.21
C ASN A 680 13.10 -48.45 1.18
N LYS A 681 12.43 -47.75 2.09
CA LYS A 681 12.42 -46.28 2.17
C LYS A 681 13.34 -45.80 3.28
N ILE A 682 14.11 -44.75 3.02
CA ILE A 682 15.02 -44.15 4.03
C ILE A 682 14.26 -43.18 4.95
N LEU A 683 13.25 -42.49 4.41
CA LEU A 683 12.51 -41.44 5.08
C LEU A 683 11.04 -41.48 4.66
N GLN A 684 10.14 -41.20 5.60
CA GLN A 684 8.72 -41.00 5.32
C GLN A 684 8.45 -39.51 5.12
N PRO A 685 8.10 -39.04 3.90
CA PRO A 685 7.69 -37.65 3.71
C PRO A 685 6.38 -37.37 4.46
N LEU A 686 6.35 -36.25 5.18
CA LEU A 686 5.18 -35.80 5.94
C LEU A 686 4.52 -34.59 5.29
N ASN A 687 5.31 -33.58 4.97
CA ASN A 687 4.82 -32.35 4.35
C ASN A 687 5.87 -31.82 3.38
N TYR A 688 5.42 -31.34 2.23
CA TYR A 688 6.24 -30.63 1.25
C TYR A 688 5.53 -29.34 0.85
N SER A 689 6.26 -28.24 0.85
CA SER A 689 5.79 -27.00 0.28
C SER A 689 6.83 -26.42 -0.66
N LEU A 690 6.35 -25.91 -1.79
CA LEU A 690 7.12 -25.23 -2.80
C LEU A 690 6.41 -23.91 -3.09
N SER A 691 7.13 -22.81 -3.00
CA SER A 691 6.67 -21.53 -3.50
C SER A 691 7.66 -20.93 -4.47
N LEU A 692 7.12 -20.40 -5.56
CA LEU A 692 7.85 -19.75 -6.63
C LEU A 692 7.17 -18.42 -6.87
N SER A 693 7.91 -17.33 -6.72
CA SER A 693 7.41 -16.01 -7.08
C SER A 693 8.30 -15.31 -8.08
N THR A 694 7.69 -14.66 -9.06
CA THR A 694 8.39 -13.88 -10.08
C THR A 694 7.59 -12.67 -10.48
N SER A 695 8.25 -11.61 -10.93
CA SER A 695 7.56 -10.47 -11.52
C SER A 695 8.17 -10.13 -12.87
N PHE A 696 7.29 -9.87 -13.82
CA PHE A 696 7.64 -9.47 -15.18
C PHE A 696 7.18 -8.04 -15.37
N GLN A 697 8.03 -7.26 -16.04
CA GLN A 697 7.68 -5.94 -16.55
C GLN A 697 8.26 -5.82 -17.95
N GLY A 698 7.43 -5.45 -18.93
CA GLY A 698 7.83 -5.25 -20.31
C GLY A 698 7.45 -3.87 -20.83
N GLY A 699 8.01 -3.51 -21.98
CA GLY A 699 7.84 -2.24 -22.68
C GLY A 699 8.74 -2.20 -23.94
N SER A 700 9.27 -1.04 -24.33
CA SER A 700 10.12 -0.83 -25.51
C SER A 700 11.33 -1.76 -25.66
N ASN A 701 11.78 -2.38 -24.57
CA ASN A 701 12.94 -3.29 -24.54
C ASN A 701 12.59 -4.78 -24.29
N GLY A 702 11.32 -5.17 -24.48
CA GLY A 702 10.84 -6.55 -24.29
C GLY A 702 10.56 -6.93 -22.82
N PRO A 703 10.13 -8.17 -22.55
CA PRO A 703 9.90 -8.68 -21.20
C PRO A 703 11.20 -8.68 -20.38
N ARG A 704 11.22 -7.97 -19.25
CA ARG A 704 12.28 -8.05 -18.24
C ARG A 704 11.73 -8.68 -16.97
N LEU A 705 12.48 -9.64 -16.45
CA LEU A 705 12.31 -10.14 -15.09
C LEU A 705 12.86 -9.06 -14.15
N THR A 706 12.04 -8.58 -13.22
CA THR A 706 12.46 -7.54 -12.27
C THR A 706 12.49 -8.11 -10.86
N THR A 707 13.63 -8.03 -10.18
CA THR A 707 13.67 -7.98 -8.71
C THR A 707 13.67 -6.50 -8.31
N PRO A 708 12.98 -6.08 -7.23
CA PRO A 708 13.16 -4.73 -6.71
C PRO A 708 14.64 -4.52 -6.35
N GLU A 709 15.33 -3.65 -7.07
CA GLU A 709 16.69 -3.24 -6.70
C GLU A 709 16.62 -2.49 -5.38
N TYR A 710 17.27 -3.02 -4.34
CA TYR A 710 17.64 -2.19 -3.20
C TYR A 710 18.86 -1.37 -3.64
N ARG A 711 18.63 -0.18 -4.20
CA ARG A 711 19.72 0.75 -4.50
C ARG A 711 20.23 1.34 -3.18
N SER A 712 21.48 1.04 -2.86
CA SER A 712 22.22 1.83 -1.88
C SER A 712 22.39 3.24 -2.45
N TYR A 713 21.99 4.26 -1.71
CA TYR A 713 22.17 5.66 -2.09
C TYR A 713 23.66 5.97 -2.25
N ASP A 714 24.09 6.30 -3.47
CA ASP A 714 25.43 6.81 -3.75
C ASP A 714 25.34 8.31 -4.06
N PRO A 715 25.77 9.20 -3.16
CA PRO A 715 25.74 10.65 -3.36
C PRO A 715 26.74 11.15 -4.43
N LEU A 716 27.53 10.28 -5.06
CA LEU A 716 28.52 10.63 -6.08
C LEU A 716 28.09 10.30 -7.53
N ASP A 717 26.89 9.74 -7.74
CA ASP A 717 26.38 9.46 -9.09
C ASP A 717 25.89 10.74 -9.79
N GLN A 718 26.78 11.34 -10.59
CA GLN A 718 26.52 12.56 -11.37
C GLN A 718 25.80 12.31 -12.71
N ALA A 719 25.25 11.12 -12.96
CA ALA A 719 24.51 10.82 -14.19
C ALA A 719 23.23 11.66 -14.40
N PHE A 720 22.90 12.57 -13.48
CA PHE A 720 21.75 13.48 -13.55
C PHE A 720 21.99 14.77 -14.35
N PHE A 721 23.20 15.03 -14.88
CA PHE A 721 23.57 16.31 -15.51
C PHE A 721 24.11 16.22 -16.95
N SER A 722 23.41 15.54 -17.87
CA SER A 722 23.63 15.74 -19.32
C SER A 722 22.41 16.38 -19.97
N PRO A 723 22.45 17.69 -20.27
CA PRO A 723 21.50 18.35 -21.15
C PRO A 723 22.08 18.35 -22.56
N ILE A 724 21.52 17.58 -23.49
CA ILE A 724 21.43 17.83 -24.95
C ILE A 724 20.98 16.51 -25.62
N ASP A 725 19.83 16.60 -26.28
CA ASP A 725 19.18 15.57 -27.09
C ASP A 725 19.60 15.72 -28.57
N PRO A 726 20.27 14.73 -29.20
CA PRO A 726 20.63 14.78 -30.61
C PRO A 726 19.50 14.36 -31.59
N ARG A 727 18.25 14.20 -31.16
CA ARG A 727 17.15 13.65 -31.99
C ARG A 727 15.97 14.58 -32.22
N PHE A 728 16.21 15.89 -32.29
CA PHE A 728 15.20 16.82 -32.81
C PHE A 728 15.09 16.67 -34.34
N ASN A 729 13.87 16.36 -34.83
CA ASN A 729 13.44 16.20 -36.24
C ASN A 729 13.61 14.84 -36.96
N ALA A 730 13.14 13.77 -36.32
CA ALA A 730 12.40 12.73 -37.05
C ALA A 730 11.33 12.21 -36.10
N GLN A 731 10.04 12.54 -36.31
CA GLN A 731 8.97 11.87 -35.58
C GLN A 731 9.09 10.36 -35.85
N PRO A 732 9.49 9.54 -34.88
CA PRO A 732 9.26 8.11 -35.02
C PRO A 732 7.75 7.96 -34.92
N VAL A 733 7.16 7.11 -35.77
CA VAL A 733 5.87 6.49 -35.46
C VAL A 733 5.92 6.12 -33.98
N GLN A 734 5.00 6.66 -33.16
CA GLN A 734 4.94 6.30 -31.75
C GLN A 734 4.73 4.79 -31.68
N ARG A 735 5.83 4.04 -31.54
CA ARG A 735 5.75 2.63 -31.19
C ARG A 735 5.01 2.62 -29.87
N ALA A 736 3.86 1.98 -29.85
CA ALA A 736 3.08 1.79 -28.65
C ALA A 736 3.94 1.05 -27.61
N ASP A 737 4.68 1.81 -26.81
CA ASP A 737 5.36 1.32 -25.62
C ASP A 737 4.27 1.17 -24.57
N SER A 738 3.61 0.02 -24.60
CA SER A 738 2.67 -0.38 -23.58
C SER A 738 3.46 -1.04 -22.45
N PRO A 739 3.81 -0.32 -21.37
CA PRO A 739 4.35 -0.96 -20.20
C PRO A 739 3.32 -1.94 -19.67
N TRP A 740 3.66 -3.21 -19.73
CA TRP A 740 2.89 -4.27 -19.11
C TRP A 740 3.68 -4.83 -17.94
N GLY A 741 2.98 -5.36 -16.96
CA GLY A 741 3.61 -6.06 -15.86
C GLY A 741 2.65 -7.03 -15.19
N PHE A 742 3.19 -8.13 -14.67
CA PHE A 742 2.43 -9.07 -13.87
C PHE A 742 3.37 -9.82 -12.91
N GLY A 743 2.87 -10.13 -11.73
CA GLY A 743 3.49 -11.06 -10.80
C GLY A 743 2.91 -12.45 -11.00
N LEU A 744 3.74 -13.49 -10.96
CA LEU A 744 3.29 -14.88 -10.85
C LEU A 744 3.74 -15.44 -9.50
N ASP A 745 2.78 -15.97 -8.75
CA ASP A 745 2.98 -16.64 -7.48
C ASP A 745 2.43 -18.06 -7.58
N PHE A 746 3.32 -19.04 -7.74
CA PHE A 746 2.97 -20.46 -7.68
C PHE A 746 3.20 -21.01 -6.28
N SER A 747 2.20 -21.72 -5.76
CA SER A 747 2.26 -22.42 -4.49
C SER A 747 1.81 -23.86 -4.64
N TYR A 748 2.67 -24.78 -4.23
CA TYR A 748 2.37 -26.20 -4.14
C TYR A 748 2.51 -26.66 -2.70
N ARG A 749 1.51 -27.38 -2.19
CA ARG A 749 1.54 -28.03 -0.88
C ARG A 749 1.09 -29.47 -1.02
N TRP A 750 1.81 -30.36 -0.36
CA TRP A 750 1.49 -31.77 -0.24
C TRP A 750 1.61 -32.16 1.22
N THR A 751 0.54 -32.75 1.77
CA THR A 751 0.45 -33.18 3.16
C THR A 751 0.08 -34.66 3.19
N TYR A 752 0.95 -35.46 3.79
CA TYR A 752 0.72 -36.87 4.02
C TYR A 752 -0.52 -37.08 4.89
N ARG A 753 -1.34 -38.08 4.54
CA ARG A 753 -2.45 -38.57 5.34
C ARG A 753 -2.34 -40.09 5.43
N PHE A 754 -2.41 -40.64 6.64
CA PHE A 754 -2.36 -42.08 6.85
C PHE A 754 -3.59 -42.75 6.23
N GLU A 755 -3.39 -43.84 5.48
CA GLU A 755 -4.42 -44.63 4.78
C GLU A 755 -5.41 -43.83 3.91
N ARG A 756 -5.03 -42.61 3.52
CA ARG A 756 -5.83 -41.75 2.66
C ARG A 756 -4.95 -41.14 1.60
N GLU A 757 -5.57 -40.66 0.53
CA GLU A 757 -4.84 -39.84 -0.41
C GLU A 757 -4.27 -38.61 0.30
N ALA A 758 -3.01 -38.31 -0.02
CA ALA A 758 -2.36 -37.11 0.47
C ALA A 758 -3.15 -35.88 0.04
N GLN A 759 -3.30 -34.92 0.93
CA GLN A 759 -3.92 -33.64 0.60
C GLN A 759 -2.95 -32.82 -0.25
N LYS A 760 -3.42 -32.31 -1.38
CA LYS A 760 -2.62 -31.56 -2.35
C LYS A 760 -3.31 -30.23 -2.65
N SER A 761 -2.52 -29.19 -2.82
CA SER A 761 -2.97 -27.91 -3.39
C SER A 761 -1.90 -27.39 -4.33
N ALA A 762 -2.27 -26.90 -5.50
CA ALA A 762 -1.35 -26.41 -6.50
C ALA A 762 -1.98 -25.20 -7.18
N ILE A 763 -1.65 -24.00 -6.72
CA ILE A 763 -2.32 -22.76 -7.16
C ILE A 763 -1.28 -21.83 -7.76
N LEU A 764 -1.54 -21.35 -8.98
CA LEU A 764 -0.80 -20.25 -9.61
C LEU A 764 -1.69 -19.01 -9.60
N ASN A 765 -1.22 -17.95 -8.96
CA ASN A 765 -1.87 -16.65 -8.99
C ASN A 765 -1.05 -15.70 -9.87
N ALA A 766 -1.72 -15.07 -10.83
CA ALA A 766 -1.21 -13.97 -11.61
C ALA A 766 -1.78 -12.66 -11.05
N ASN A 767 -0.93 -11.93 -10.34
CA ASN A 767 -1.28 -10.74 -9.59
C ASN A 767 -0.87 -9.48 -10.33
N SER A 768 -1.64 -8.40 -10.16
CA SER A 768 -1.33 -7.08 -10.71
C SER A 768 -1.04 -7.08 -12.22
N ILE A 769 -1.76 -7.91 -12.99
CA ILE A 769 -1.65 -7.93 -14.45
C ILE A 769 -2.11 -6.58 -14.95
N ARG A 770 -1.15 -5.75 -15.37
CA ARG A 770 -1.38 -4.43 -15.93
C ARG A 770 -0.91 -4.43 -17.36
N PHE A 771 -1.74 -3.95 -18.28
CA PHE A 771 -1.32 -3.70 -19.66
C PHE A 771 -2.00 -2.45 -20.19
N ARG A 772 -1.30 -1.67 -21.01
CA ARG A 772 -1.87 -0.49 -21.68
C ARG A 772 -2.26 -0.83 -23.12
N LEU A 773 -3.54 -0.96 -23.45
CA LEU A 773 -3.93 -1.24 -24.84
C LEU A 773 -3.48 -0.13 -25.80
N THR A 774 -3.49 1.12 -25.32
CA THR A 774 -2.97 2.33 -25.97
C THR A 774 -2.47 3.29 -24.88
N PRO A 775 -1.80 4.42 -25.19
CA PRO A 775 -1.38 5.38 -24.16
C PRO A 775 -2.50 5.87 -23.22
N LYS A 776 -3.75 5.82 -23.68
CA LYS A 776 -4.94 6.28 -22.95
C LYS A 776 -5.76 5.16 -22.33
N TRP A 777 -5.53 3.89 -22.68
CA TRP A 777 -6.28 2.74 -22.18
C TRP A 777 -5.41 1.86 -21.32
N GLN A 778 -5.85 1.58 -20.09
CA GLN A 778 -5.16 0.68 -19.18
C GLN A 778 -6.12 -0.37 -18.64
N VAL A 779 -5.69 -1.62 -18.69
CA VAL A 779 -6.37 -2.74 -18.06
C VAL A 779 -5.55 -3.18 -16.85
N ASN A 780 -6.24 -3.45 -15.75
CA ASN A 780 -5.71 -4.10 -14.57
C ASN A 780 -6.55 -5.34 -14.27
N THR A 781 -5.92 -6.47 -13.99
CA THR A 781 -6.63 -7.68 -13.58
C THR A 781 -5.77 -8.54 -12.67
N SER A 782 -6.42 -9.44 -11.94
CA SER A 782 -5.80 -10.54 -11.22
C SER A 782 -6.59 -11.81 -11.50
N MET A 783 -5.89 -12.91 -11.68
CA MET A 783 -6.48 -14.22 -11.95
C MET A 783 -5.61 -15.30 -11.34
N GLY A 784 -6.19 -16.46 -11.10
CA GLY A 784 -5.45 -17.62 -10.63
C GLY A 784 -6.05 -18.90 -11.16
N TYR A 785 -5.27 -19.97 -11.08
CA TYR A 785 -5.67 -21.30 -11.52
C TYR A 785 -5.26 -22.33 -10.48
N ASP A 786 -6.22 -23.16 -10.07
CA ASP A 786 -5.97 -24.32 -9.22
C ASP A 786 -5.77 -25.56 -10.09
N PHE A 787 -4.55 -26.11 -10.12
CA PHE A 787 -4.20 -27.29 -10.91
C PHE A 787 -4.75 -28.59 -10.33
N ILE A 788 -5.23 -28.60 -9.07
CA ILE A 788 -5.85 -29.77 -8.44
C ILE A 788 -7.33 -29.82 -8.79
N GLU A 789 -8.07 -28.75 -8.50
CA GLU A 789 -9.52 -28.64 -8.81
C GLU A 789 -9.78 -28.40 -10.31
N LYS A 790 -8.77 -27.93 -11.05
CA LYS A 790 -8.80 -27.58 -12.48
C LYS A 790 -9.67 -26.36 -12.81
N ASP A 791 -9.88 -25.49 -11.83
CA ASP A 791 -10.73 -24.31 -11.93
C ASP A 791 -9.97 -22.99 -11.80
N LEU A 792 -10.56 -21.92 -12.35
CA LEU A 792 -10.07 -20.55 -12.19
C LEU A 792 -10.50 -19.99 -10.84
N THR A 793 -9.60 -19.28 -10.17
CA THR A 793 -9.96 -18.51 -8.97
C THR A 793 -10.75 -17.26 -9.35
N PRO A 794 -11.55 -16.68 -8.42
CA PRO A 794 -12.25 -15.42 -8.67
C PRO A 794 -11.32 -14.33 -9.22
N ALA A 795 -11.74 -13.67 -10.29
CA ALA A 795 -10.96 -12.65 -10.99
C ALA A 795 -11.68 -11.30 -11.00
N GLN A 796 -10.92 -10.21 -11.00
CA GLN A 796 -11.47 -8.87 -11.17
C GLN A 796 -10.80 -8.24 -12.39
N PHE A 797 -11.60 -7.63 -13.26
CA PHE A 797 -11.13 -6.89 -14.41
C PHE A 797 -11.46 -5.42 -14.22
N SER A 798 -10.48 -4.55 -14.43
CA SER A 798 -10.65 -3.11 -14.38
C SER A 798 -10.07 -2.50 -15.65
N LEU A 799 -10.92 -1.82 -16.42
CA LEU A 799 -10.59 -1.13 -17.65
C LEU A 799 -10.73 0.37 -17.40
N THR A 800 -9.68 1.12 -17.65
CA THR A 800 -9.65 2.58 -17.46
C THR A 800 -9.25 3.26 -18.76
N ARG A 801 -9.90 4.38 -19.08
CA ARG A 801 -9.58 5.23 -20.24
C ARG A 801 -9.46 6.69 -19.83
N ASN A 802 -8.31 7.29 -20.10
CA ASN A 802 -8.15 8.75 -20.02
C ASN A 802 -8.55 9.38 -21.36
N MET A 803 -9.63 10.16 -21.35
CA MET A 803 -10.24 10.87 -22.48
C MET A 803 -9.97 12.38 -22.42
N ILE A 804 -8.76 12.78 -22.03
CA ILE A 804 -8.28 14.18 -21.92
C ILE A 804 -8.97 14.94 -20.79
N CYS A 805 -10.25 15.26 -20.95
CA CYS A 805 -11.05 15.96 -19.95
C CYS A 805 -12.03 15.03 -19.21
N TRP A 806 -12.14 13.77 -19.64
CA TRP A 806 -12.94 12.74 -18.97
C TRP A 806 -12.08 11.52 -18.62
N ASN A 807 -12.39 10.83 -17.54
CA ASN A 807 -11.84 9.55 -17.17
C ASN A 807 -12.98 8.53 -17.08
N LEU A 808 -12.84 7.45 -17.83
CA LEU A 808 -13.76 6.31 -17.77
C LEU A 808 -13.10 5.19 -16.98
N SER A 809 -13.85 4.56 -16.09
CA SER A 809 -13.46 3.37 -15.35
C SER A 809 -14.59 2.35 -15.39
N PHE A 810 -14.27 1.14 -15.83
CA PHE A 810 -15.19 0.02 -15.88
C PHE A 810 -14.57 -1.16 -15.14
N THR A 811 -15.16 -1.54 -14.01
CA THR A 811 -14.68 -2.67 -13.20
C THR A 811 -15.74 -3.75 -13.16
N PHE A 812 -15.38 -4.99 -13.45
CA PHE A 812 -16.33 -6.09 -13.51
C PHE A 812 -15.70 -7.41 -13.07
N ASN A 813 -16.55 -8.28 -12.52
CA ASN A 813 -16.25 -9.70 -12.36
C ASN A 813 -17.33 -10.50 -13.10
N PRO A 814 -17.00 -11.18 -14.22
CA PRO A 814 -17.97 -11.94 -14.99
C PRO A 814 -18.10 -13.41 -14.53
N PHE A 815 -17.23 -13.91 -13.65
CA PHE A 815 -17.15 -15.33 -13.28
C PHE A 815 -17.33 -15.55 -11.77
N GLY A 816 -17.78 -16.75 -11.40
CA GLY A 816 -18.05 -17.13 -10.01
C GLY A 816 -19.38 -16.60 -9.44
N ASP A 817 -19.61 -16.83 -8.15
CA ASP A 817 -20.91 -16.57 -7.51
C ASP A 817 -21.24 -15.07 -7.31
N PHE A 818 -20.25 -14.19 -7.45
CA PHE A 818 -20.40 -12.75 -7.28
C PHE A 818 -20.07 -11.97 -8.54
N GLN A 819 -21.10 -11.76 -9.36
CA GLN A 819 -21.01 -11.02 -10.62
C GLN A 819 -21.47 -9.57 -10.44
N TYR A 820 -20.66 -8.64 -10.92
CA TYR A 820 -20.98 -7.22 -10.88
C TYR A 820 -20.33 -6.47 -12.04
N TYR A 821 -20.92 -5.33 -12.37
CA TYR A 821 -20.42 -4.40 -13.37
C TYR A 821 -20.54 -2.99 -12.81
N PHE A 822 -19.40 -2.30 -12.71
CA PHE A 822 -19.28 -0.97 -12.18
C PHE A 822 -18.81 -0.04 -13.29
N PHE A 823 -19.61 0.97 -13.61
CA PHE A 823 -19.31 1.96 -14.64
C PHE A 823 -19.22 3.34 -14.04
N LYS A 824 -18.05 3.96 -14.14
CA LYS A 824 -17.76 5.31 -13.68
C LYS A 824 -17.26 6.16 -14.84
N LEU A 825 -17.84 7.35 -14.97
CA LEU A 825 -17.39 8.39 -15.89
C LEU A 825 -17.21 9.69 -15.09
N SER A 826 -15.99 10.20 -15.03
CA SER A 826 -15.62 11.38 -14.24
C SER A 826 -14.92 12.44 -15.05
N LEU A 827 -15.03 13.71 -14.64
CA LEU A 827 -14.20 14.77 -15.22
C LEU A 827 -12.75 14.61 -14.74
N SER A 828 -11.79 14.87 -15.62
CA SER A 828 -10.36 14.74 -15.32
C SER A 828 -9.83 15.90 -14.46
N ASN A 829 -10.43 17.08 -14.57
CA ASN A 829 -10.09 18.24 -13.74
C ASN A 829 -11.04 18.34 -12.54
N SER A 830 -10.49 18.28 -11.33
CA SER A 830 -11.22 18.37 -10.05
C SER A 830 -11.91 19.74 -9.83
N GLN A 831 -11.46 20.81 -10.49
CA GLN A 831 -12.01 22.15 -10.31
C GLN A 831 -13.42 22.30 -10.88
N ILE A 832 -13.72 21.68 -12.02
CA ILE A 832 -15.08 21.77 -12.59
C ILE A 832 -16.06 20.85 -11.86
N ALA A 833 -15.57 19.74 -11.30
CA ALA A 833 -16.35 18.95 -10.35
C ALA A 833 -16.77 19.80 -9.13
N SER A 834 -15.92 20.72 -8.66
CA SER A 834 -16.25 21.66 -7.57
C SER A 834 -17.25 22.76 -7.94
N LEU A 835 -17.37 23.09 -9.22
CA LEU A 835 -18.28 24.15 -9.67
C LEU A 835 -19.75 23.77 -9.50
N PHE A 836 -20.08 22.48 -9.62
CA PHE A 836 -21.40 21.95 -9.31
C PHE A 836 -21.73 21.99 -7.81
N GLN A 837 -20.73 22.23 -6.96
CA GLN A 837 -20.84 22.16 -5.50
C GLN A 837 -21.07 23.55 -4.86
N LYS A 838 -20.70 24.64 -5.55
CA LYS A 838 -20.82 26.05 -5.07
C LYS A 838 -22.10 26.77 -5.56
N LEU A 839 -23.25 26.08 -5.57
CA LEU A 839 -24.55 26.68 -5.92
C LEU A 839 -25.04 27.65 -4.80
N PRO A 840 -25.61 28.83 -5.16
CA PRO A 840 -26.11 29.79 -4.19
C PRO A 840 -27.36 29.24 -3.49
N GLY A 841 -27.13 28.69 -2.30
CA GLY A 841 -28.11 28.00 -1.46
C GLY A 841 -27.44 27.13 -0.40
N LEU A 842 -26.23 26.63 -0.69
CA LEU A 842 -25.45 25.77 0.22
C LEU A 842 -24.27 26.50 0.91
N ASN A 843 -23.88 27.68 0.43
CA ASN A 843 -22.76 28.49 0.95
C ASN A 843 -22.93 29.00 2.40
N ASN A 844 -24.14 28.93 2.97
CA ASN A 844 -24.37 29.35 4.36
C ASN A 844 -23.77 28.38 5.40
N LEU A 845 -23.35 27.17 5.00
CA LEU A 845 -22.70 26.21 5.89
C LEU A 845 -21.19 26.47 6.02
N GLU A 846 -20.52 26.93 4.95
CA GLU A 846 -19.07 27.20 4.94
C GLU A 846 -18.68 28.43 5.78
N ARG A 847 -19.53 29.47 5.78
CA ARG A 847 -19.26 30.74 6.51
C ARG A 847 -19.26 30.62 8.03
N SER A 848 -19.75 29.51 8.60
CA SER A 848 -19.80 29.33 10.06
C SER A 848 -18.47 28.93 10.71
N SER A 849 -17.42 28.66 9.91
CA SER A 849 -16.14 28.13 10.40
C SER A 849 -15.01 29.16 10.58
N SER A 850 -15.28 30.46 10.49
CA SER A 850 -14.28 31.51 10.79
C SER A 850 -14.79 32.57 11.75
N PRO A 851 -14.20 32.65 12.96
CA PRO A 851 -13.68 33.94 13.39
C PRO A 851 -12.37 33.76 14.16
N THR A 852 -11.21 33.93 13.51
CA THR A 852 -10.02 34.37 14.23
C THR A 852 -9.21 35.31 13.34
N GLY A 853 -9.42 36.60 13.56
CA GLY A 853 -8.53 37.64 13.07
C GLY A 853 -7.13 37.39 13.62
N ARG A 854 -6.15 37.33 12.72
CA ARG A 854 -4.74 37.44 13.06
C ARG A 854 -4.50 38.83 13.64
N SER A 855 -4.20 38.90 14.95
CA SER A 855 -3.47 40.04 15.51
C SER A 855 -1.97 39.72 15.46
N PRO A 856 -1.12 40.63 14.97
CA PRO A 856 0.32 40.43 14.98
C PRO A 856 0.83 40.71 16.40
N ARG A 857 1.41 39.71 17.07
CA ARG A 857 2.21 39.96 18.29
C ARG A 857 3.68 39.63 18.07
N ARG A 858 4.46 40.69 18.27
CA ARG A 858 5.88 40.74 18.61
C ARG A 858 6.14 40.01 19.94
N TYR A 859 7.39 39.54 20.03
CA TYR A 859 8.11 38.88 21.12
C TYR A 859 7.88 37.37 21.25
#